data_AF-A0A935E0V1-F1
#
_entry.id   AF-A0A935E0V1-F1
#
_cell.length_a   1.000
_cell.length_b   1.000
_cell.length_c   1.000
_cell.angle_alpha   90.00
_cell.angle_beta   90.00
_cell.angle_gamma   90.00
#
_symmetry.space_group_name_H-M   'P 1'
#
loop_
_entity.id
_entity.type
_entity.pdbx_description
1 polymer ?
#
loop_
_entity_poly.entity_id
_entity_poly.type
_entity_poly.pdbx_seq_one_letter_code
_entity_poly.pdbx_strand_id
1 'polypeptide(L)'
;MSAFFSPAVAILNRMRYPAKFTLLGVIALFVVGFLLVQLALSLRASIDFTEHELDSIRRVPKVLKVVELAQQHRGLSSGVLNGNEELRPRLQKKTEELVVAMKAADEAIVADAAPTAHRRWSEVRSGWEALRSGGLQMAPRDNLQAHTRLIRTVVLALHDLGDDGNLTLDPSADTYYLIDNTLRRVPDVSERLGRLRAMGTGVLAAKALDDQRRFDISTQLGELNMAVLDLNENFERAAGANPRLRPTLEALGKEFNDASSGVVGQLQNHVLKGDFEMPSSAYFDMVTKVINLVFSKTYDTLIPETTSLLDARLADLKRDFLVAAVLSGLSLLVLLYLSVGFCIAVMRSVEELSSGARELAAGNLRSRIDFSARDELLQVSDQFNQMAQSFSNVIAKVQSGADDVAGSAVSLASSASMVSAGSEQQSEAASNMAAAVEEMTVGIEEIASSASSAEGISAESGRLSSDGGAVVARTVEEMERIAVSVRESASVIQDLGDQSARISTIVNSIKEIADQTNLLALNAAIEAARAGEAGRGFAVVADEVRKLAERTAKATDEITGMVTAIQRGTDRAVETMQGGVVRVQEGVVLAGQAGHSMDQIREGASQVVRAVTDISQALREQGTASTDIARNVERIARMAEQNSSAVRDTAGTARRLEDLAQQLRAEVSHFRI
;
A
#
# COMPACT_ATOMS: atom_id res chain seq x y z
N MET A 1 -16.35 -20.62 18.80
CA MET A 1 -16.49 -21.57 17.67
C MET A 1 -15.15 -22.11 17.14
N SER A 2 -14.00 -21.45 17.35
CA SER A 2 -12.71 -21.88 16.76
C SER A 2 -12.06 -23.13 17.37
N ALA A 3 -12.27 -23.41 18.67
CA ALA A 3 -11.63 -24.55 19.34
C ALA A 3 -12.11 -25.93 18.85
N PHE A 4 -13.39 -26.04 18.45
CA PHE A 4 -13.98 -27.31 18.00
C PHE A 4 -13.40 -27.77 16.65
N PHE A 5 -13.14 -26.84 15.73
CA PHE A 5 -12.60 -27.14 14.40
C PHE A 5 -11.08 -27.15 14.35
N SER A 6 -10.38 -26.85 15.45
CA SER A 6 -8.92 -26.75 15.45
C SER A 6 -8.20 -28.02 14.92
N PRO A 7 -8.63 -29.25 15.26
CA PRO A 7 -7.98 -30.46 14.76
C PRO A 7 -8.16 -30.60 13.23
N ALA A 8 -9.36 -30.33 12.73
CA ALA A 8 -9.68 -30.39 11.30
C ALA A 8 -8.91 -29.32 10.51
N VAL A 9 -8.87 -28.08 11.02
CA VAL A 9 -8.10 -26.98 10.44
C VAL A 9 -6.60 -27.29 10.42
N ALA A 10 -6.06 -27.87 11.49
CA ALA A 10 -4.65 -28.23 11.58
C ALA A 10 -4.25 -29.30 10.54
N ILE A 11 -5.13 -30.28 10.30
CA ILE A 11 -4.93 -31.30 9.25
C ILE A 11 -5.05 -30.67 7.86
N LEU A 12 -6.13 -29.94 7.60
CA LEU A 12 -6.39 -29.34 6.29
C LEU A 12 -5.30 -28.34 5.91
N ASN A 13 -4.80 -27.51 6.82
CA ASN A 13 -3.74 -26.55 6.52
C ASN A 13 -2.41 -27.18 6.07
N ARG A 14 -2.18 -28.47 6.33
CA ARG A 14 -1.00 -29.20 5.85
C ARG A 14 -1.18 -29.79 4.45
N MET A 15 -2.38 -29.72 3.89
CA MET A 15 -2.73 -30.30 2.60
C MET A 15 -2.77 -29.23 1.50
N ARG A 16 -2.30 -29.58 0.30
CA ARG A 16 -2.49 -28.75 -0.90
C ARG A 16 -3.98 -28.72 -1.28
N TYR A 17 -4.44 -27.65 -1.94
CA TYR A 17 -5.83 -27.51 -2.37
C TYR A 17 -6.41 -28.74 -3.10
N PRO A 18 -5.70 -29.38 -4.06
CA PRO A 18 -6.20 -30.60 -4.68
C PRO A 18 -6.53 -31.69 -3.66
N ALA A 19 -5.64 -31.93 -2.69
CA ALA A 19 -5.83 -32.96 -1.68
C ALA A 19 -6.99 -32.62 -0.73
N LYS A 20 -7.21 -31.34 -0.41
CA LYS A 20 -8.38 -30.89 0.39
C LYS A 20 -9.69 -31.20 -0.35
N PHE A 21 -9.76 -30.85 -1.63
CA PHE A 21 -10.97 -31.06 -2.43
C PHE A 21 -11.24 -32.53 -2.72
N THR A 22 -10.20 -33.34 -2.97
CA THR A 22 -10.35 -34.79 -3.10
C THR A 22 -10.90 -35.41 -1.81
N LEU A 23 -10.40 -35.00 -0.64
CA LEU A 23 -10.90 -35.52 0.65
C LEU A 23 -12.40 -35.20 0.84
N LEU A 24 -12.81 -33.96 0.60
CA LEU A 24 -14.22 -33.55 0.68
C LEU A 24 -15.09 -34.30 -0.34
N GLY A 25 -14.60 -34.43 -1.58
CA GLY A 25 -15.29 -35.17 -2.64
C GLY A 25 -15.49 -36.65 -2.30
N VAL A 26 -14.47 -37.31 -1.73
CA VAL A 26 -14.56 -38.72 -1.29
C VAL A 26 -15.57 -38.88 -0.16
N ILE A 27 -15.57 -37.97 0.83
CA ILE A 27 -16.55 -38.02 1.93
C ILE A 27 -17.97 -37.84 1.39
N ALA A 28 -18.20 -36.84 0.52
CA ALA A 28 -19.50 -36.60 -0.08
C ALA A 28 -19.98 -37.80 -0.91
N LEU A 29 -19.09 -38.38 -1.72
CA LEU A 29 -19.40 -39.54 -2.56
C LEU A 29 -19.69 -40.80 -1.72
N PHE A 30 -19.01 -40.98 -0.58
CA PHE A 30 -19.30 -42.06 0.35
C PHE A 30 -20.69 -41.92 0.98
N VAL A 31 -21.05 -40.73 1.48
CA VAL A 31 -22.36 -40.49 2.11
C VAL A 31 -23.49 -40.65 1.10
N VAL A 32 -23.37 -40.04 -0.08
CA VAL A 32 -24.38 -40.16 -1.15
C VAL A 32 -24.45 -41.60 -1.63
N GLY A 33 -23.31 -42.25 -1.87
CA GLY A 33 -23.25 -43.65 -2.30
C GLY A 33 -23.93 -44.60 -1.31
N PHE A 34 -23.70 -44.43 -0.01
CA PHE A 34 -24.37 -45.23 1.03
C PHE A 34 -25.89 -45.08 0.99
N LEU A 35 -26.40 -43.85 0.93
CA LEU A 35 -27.84 -43.59 0.87
C LEU A 35 -28.49 -44.15 -0.41
N LEU A 36 -27.79 -44.06 -1.55
CA LEU A 36 -28.27 -44.63 -2.82
C LEU A 36 -28.33 -46.15 -2.81
N VAL A 37 -27.32 -46.81 -2.23
CA VAL A 37 -27.34 -48.27 -2.05
C VAL A 37 -28.49 -48.67 -1.13
N GLN A 38 -28.70 -47.95 -0.03
CA GLN A 38 -29.80 -48.23 0.90
C GLN A 38 -31.18 -48.08 0.21
N LEU A 39 -31.38 -47.03 -0.58
CA LEU A 39 -32.59 -46.83 -1.36
C LEU A 39 -32.80 -47.95 -2.41
N ALA A 40 -31.74 -48.32 -3.13
CA ALA A 40 -31.80 -49.37 -4.13
C ALA A 40 -32.16 -50.74 -3.51
N LEU A 41 -31.56 -51.08 -2.36
CA LEU A 41 -31.90 -52.30 -1.62
C LEU A 41 -33.35 -52.28 -1.14
N SER A 42 -33.85 -51.15 -0.64
CA SER A 42 -35.24 -51.00 -0.19
C SER A 42 -36.26 -51.17 -1.32
N LEU A 43 -36.01 -50.54 -2.47
CA LEU A 43 -36.89 -50.67 -3.64
C LEU A 43 -36.83 -52.08 -4.23
N ARG A 44 -35.63 -52.68 -4.26
CA ARG A 44 -35.46 -54.05 -4.74
C ARG A 44 -36.22 -55.06 -3.89
N ALA A 45 -36.15 -54.94 -2.56
CA ALA A 45 -36.90 -55.80 -1.66
C ALA A 45 -38.42 -55.70 -1.89
N SER A 46 -38.94 -54.51 -2.20
CA SER A 46 -40.37 -54.31 -2.50
C SER A 46 -40.78 -54.92 -3.84
N ILE A 47 -39.91 -54.84 -4.86
CA ILE A 47 -40.10 -55.48 -6.16
C ILE A 47 -40.12 -57.00 -5.99
N ASP A 48 -39.10 -57.56 -5.33
CA ASP A 48 -38.99 -59.00 -5.13
C ASP A 48 -40.21 -59.51 -4.32
N PHE A 49 -40.67 -58.77 -3.30
CA PHE A 49 -41.89 -59.09 -2.55
C PHE A 49 -43.14 -59.20 -3.44
N THR A 50 -43.36 -58.20 -4.31
CA THR A 50 -44.52 -58.17 -5.24
C THR A 50 -44.40 -59.24 -6.34
N GLU A 51 -43.18 -59.59 -6.77
CA GLU A 51 -42.95 -60.68 -7.73
C GLU A 51 -43.37 -62.04 -7.15
N HIS A 52 -43.13 -62.28 -5.85
CA HIS A 52 -43.62 -63.47 -5.14
C HIS A 52 -45.15 -63.49 -5.03
N GLU A 53 -45.79 -62.36 -4.71
CA GLU A 53 -47.26 -62.24 -4.69
C GLU A 53 -47.86 -62.62 -6.05
N LEU A 54 -47.30 -62.05 -7.12
CA LEU A 54 -47.77 -62.24 -8.48
C LEU A 54 -47.59 -63.69 -8.98
N ASP A 55 -46.47 -64.34 -8.63
CA ASP A 55 -46.25 -65.76 -8.94
C ASP A 55 -47.26 -66.65 -8.20
N SER A 56 -47.52 -66.38 -6.92
CA SER A 56 -48.45 -67.18 -6.12
C SER A 56 -49.91 -67.01 -6.55
N ILE A 57 -50.40 -65.80 -6.81
CA ILE A 57 -51.80 -65.58 -7.24
C ILE A 57 -52.10 -66.26 -8.59
N ARG A 58 -51.10 -66.38 -9.47
CA ARG A 58 -51.20 -67.13 -10.74
C ARG A 58 -51.29 -68.64 -10.55
N ARG A 59 -50.86 -69.17 -9.40
CA ARG A 59 -50.94 -70.60 -9.03
C ARG A 59 -52.24 -70.94 -8.30
N VAL A 60 -52.82 -69.99 -7.56
CA VAL A 60 -54.08 -70.13 -6.80
C VAL A 60 -55.22 -70.80 -7.56
N PRO A 61 -55.53 -70.45 -8.84
CA PRO A 61 -56.61 -71.09 -9.59
C PRO A 61 -56.51 -72.62 -9.65
N LYS A 62 -55.28 -73.15 -9.77
CA LYS A 62 -55.03 -74.59 -9.92
C LYS A 62 -55.40 -75.34 -8.64
N VAL A 63 -55.08 -74.77 -7.48
CA VAL A 63 -55.39 -75.34 -6.16
C VAL A 63 -56.88 -75.14 -5.82
N LEU A 64 -57.41 -73.95 -6.08
CA LEU A 64 -58.81 -73.63 -5.86
C LEU A 64 -59.74 -74.55 -6.69
N LYS A 65 -59.30 -74.96 -7.90
CA LYS A 65 -60.06 -75.90 -8.73
C LYS A 65 -60.19 -77.28 -8.09
N VAL A 66 -59.21 -77.71 -7.31
CA VAL A 66 -59.30 -78.95 -6.53
C VAL A 66 -60.36 -78.84 -5.44
N VAL A 67 -60.50 -77.68 -4.79
CA VAL A 67 -61.58 -77.43 -3.81
C VAL A 67 -62.95 -77.58 -4.47
N GLU A 68 -63.18 -76.88 -5.59
CA GLU A 68 -64.44 -76.92 -6.34
C GLU A 68 -64.81 -78.36 -6.74
N LEU A 69 -63.88 -79.07 -7.38
CA LEU A 69 -64.13 -80.41 -7.91
C LEU A 69 -64.27 -81.44 -6.79
N ALA A 70 -63.53 -81.31 -5.69
CA ALA A 70 -63.69 -82.18 -4.52
C ALA A 70 -65.05 -81.98 -3.84
N GLN A 71 -65.56 -80.75 -3.77
CA GLN A 71 -66.92 -80.45 -3.27
C GLN A 71 -68.01 -81.04 -4.18
N GLN A 72 -67.83 -80.96 -5.51
CA GLN A 72 -68.74 -81.58 -6.47
C GLN A 72 -68.68 -83.11 -6.40
N HIS A 73 -67.48 -83.69 -6.33
CA HIS A 73 -67.25 -85.13 -6.17
C HIS A 73 -67.89 -85.66 -4.89
N ARG A 74 -67.73 -84.96 -3.76
CA ARG A 74 -68.39 -85.28 -2.48
C ARG A 74 -69.91 -85.38 -2.64
N GLY A 75 -70.53 -84.41 -3.32
CA GLY A 75 -71.97 -84.38 -3.55
C GLY A 75 -72.46 -85.57 -4.38
N LEU A 76 -71.75 -85.90 -5.46
CA LEU A 76 -72.07 -87.03 -6.33
C LEU A 76 -71.83 -88.38 -5.64
N SER A 77 -70.72 -88.51 -4.90
CA SER A 77 -70.37 -89.72 -4.15
C SER A 77 -71.39 -90.01 -3.05
N SER A 78 -71.84 -88.98 -2.34
CA SER A 78 -72.93 -89.09 -1.37
C SER A 78 -74.24 -89.51 -2.03
N GLY A 79 -74.56 -88.99 -3.22
CA GLY A 79 -75.76 -89.40 -3.96
C GLY A 79 -75.75 -90.88 -4.36
N VAL A 80 -74.63 -91.38 -4.88
CA VAL A 80 -74.46 -92.80 -5.26
C VAL A 80 -74.55 -93.71 -4.03
N LEU A 81 -73.86 -93.38 -2.94
CA LEU A 81 -73.86 -94.18 -1.71
C LEU A 81 -75.21 -94.22 -0.98
N ASN A 82 -76.10 -93.25 -1.24
CA ASN A 82 -77.47 -93.23 -0.74
C ASN A 82 -78.48 -93.86 -1.72
N GLY A 83 -78.01 -94.63 -2.71
CA GLY A 83 -78.84 -95.47 -3.57
C GLY A 83 -79.23 -94.87 -4.93
N ASN A 84 -78.73 -93.68 -5.28
CA ASN A 84 -78.99 -93.08 -6.60
C ASN A 84 -77.89 -93.48 -7.61
N GLU A 85 -78.04 -94.66 -8.21
CA GLU A 85 -77.07 -95.21 -9.16
C GLU A 85 -76.97 -94.43 -10.49
N GLU A 86 -77.98 -93.64 -10.85
CA GLU A 86 -77.96 -92.79 -12.05
C GLU A 86 -76.88 -91.70 -11.99
N LEU A 87 -76.37 -91.38 -10.79
CA LEU A 87 -75.29 -90.42 -10.59
C LEU A 87 -73.89 -91.00 -10.83
N ARG A 88 -73.75 -92.33 -10.97
CA ARG A 88 -72.45 -92.99 -11.11
C ARG A 88 -71.64 -92.52 -12.34
N PRO A 89 -72.23 -92.33 -13.54
CA PRO A 89 -71.49 -91.77 -14.68
C PRO A 89 -71.02 -90.33 -14.45
N ARG A 90 -71.85 -89.50 -13.79
CA ARG A 90 -71.48 -88.12 -13.42
C ARG A 90 -70.34 -88.11 -12.40
N LEU A 91 -70.37 -89.03 -11.43
CA LEU A 91 -69.30 -89.20 -10.44
C LEU A 91 -67.99 -89.58 -11.12
N GLN A 92 -68.00 -90.59 -12.00
CA GLN A 92 -66.79 -91.03 -12.71
C GLN A 92 -66.16 -89.91 -13.53
N LYS A 93 -66.97 -89.17 -14.30
CA LYS A 93 -66.49 -87.98 -15.02
C LYS A 93 -65.87 -86.96 -14.07
N LYS A 94 -66.48 -86.73 -12.91
CA LYS A 94 -65.95 -85.80 -11.91
C LYS A 94 -64.65 -86.29 -11.26
N THR A 95 -64.50 -87.61 -11.08
CA THR A 95 -63.24 -88.23 -10.63
C THR A 95 -62.11 -87.95 -11.62
N GLU A 96 -62.36 -88.11 -12.92
CA GLU A 96 -61.37 -87.82 -13.97
C GLU A 96 -60.96 -86.34 -13.98
N GLU A 97 -61.94 -85.43 -13.92
CA GLU A 97 -61.68 -83.99 -13.82
C GLU A 97 -60.87 -83.62 -12.58
N LEU A 98 -61.18 -84.23 -11.43
CA LEU A 98 -60.45 -84.00 -10.18
C LEU A 98 -59.02 -84.56 -10.23
N VAL A 99 -58.78 -85.69 -10.90
CA VAL A 99 -57.43 -86.20 -11.14
C VAL A 99 -56.60 -85.21 -11.97
N VAL A 100 -57.19 -84.63 -13.01
CA VAL A 100 -56.53 -83.60 -13.83
C VAL A 100 -56.21 -82.36 -13.00
N ALA A 101 -57.15 -81.88 -12.18
CA ALA A 101 -56.93 -80.73 -11.31
C ALA A 101 -55.88 -81.00 -10.23
N MET A 102 -55.85 -82.19 -9.64
CA MET A 102 -54.83 -82.61 -8.68
C MET A 102 -53.43 -82.57 -9.31
N LYS A 103 -53.27 -83.05 -10.54
CA LYS A 103 -52.00 -82.96 -11.28
C LYS A 103 -51.60 -81.52 -11.57
N ALA A 104 -52.54 -80.67 -12.01
CA ALA A 104 -52.26 -79.26 -12.25
C ALA A 104 -51.82 -78.54 -10.97
N ALA A 105 -52.41 -78.88 -9.82
CA ALA A 105 -52.02 -78.33 -8.53
C ALA A 105 -50.67 -78.90 -8.03
N ASP A 106 -50.33 -80.17 -8.32
CA ASP A 106 -48.99 -80.72 -8.08
C ASP A 106 -47.90 -79.91 -8.81
N GLU A 107 -48.15 -79.54 -10.06
CA GLU A 107 -47.25 -78.71 -10.85
C GLU A 107 -47.19 -77.26 -10.34
N ALA A 108 -48.22 -76.79 -9.63
CA ALA A 108 -48.29 -75.45 -9.06
C ALA A 108 -47.56 -75.35 -7.72
N ILE A 109 -47.61 -76.41 -6.90
CA ILE A 109 -47.08 -76.45 -5.54
C ILE A 109 -45.72 -77.18 -5.54
N VAL A 110 -44.70 -76.45 -5.99
CA VAL A 110 -43.31 -76.94 -6.05
C VAL A 110 -42.59 -76.62 -4.74
N ALA A 111 -41.77 -77.56 -4.24
CA ALA A 111 -41.12 -77.47 -2.93
C ALA A 111 -40.26 -76.20 -2.73
N ASP A 112 -39.56 -75.74 -3.75
CA ASP A 112 -38.69 -74.56 -3.66
C ASP A 112 -39.46 -73.23 -3.64
N ALA A 113 -40.62 -73.19 -4.28
CA ALA A 113 -41.43 -71.98 -4.41
C ALA A 113 -42.53 -71.87 -3.34
N ALA A 114 -42.99 -73.00 -2.82
CA ALA A 114 -44.07 -73.07 -1.84
C ALA A 114 -43.82 -74.21 -0.84
N PRO A 115 -42.82 -74.10 0.05
CA PRO A 115 -42.37 -75.19 0.90
C PRO A 115 -43.42 -75.63 1.94
N THR A 116 -44.18 -74.69 2.52
CA THR A 116 -45.20 -75.05 3.51
C THR A 116 -46.42 -75.66 2.82
N ALA A 117 -46.84 -75.06 1.70
CA ALA A 117 -47.93 -75.59 0.88
C ALA A 117 -47.60 -76.98 0.34
N HIS A 118 -46.37 -77.21 -0.12
CA HIS A 118 -45.91 -78.51 -0.64
C HIS A 118 -45.99 -79.61 0.41
N ARG A 119 -45.62 -79.29 1.66
CA ARG A 119 -45.73 -80.23 2.78
C ARG A 119 -47.19 -80.62 2.99
N ARG A 120 -48.11 -79.64 3.09
CA ARG A 120 -49.53 -79.93 3.29
C ARG A 120 -50.17 -80.61 2.09
N TRP A 121 -49.72 -80.30 0.88
CA TRP A 121 -50.20 -80.91 -0.35
C TRP A 121 -49.92 -82.42 -0.41
N SER A 122 -48.85 -82.89 0.24
CA SER A 122 -48.61 -84.32 0.39
C SER A 122 -49.75 -85.06 1.11
N GLU A 123 -50.37 -84.43 2.13
CA GLU A 123 -51.54 -84.96 2.83
C GLU A 123 -52.78 -84.97 1.94
N VAL A 124 -52.95 -83.92 1.11
CA VAL A 124 -54.03 -83.83 0.11
C VAL A 124 -53.95 -85.01 -0.87
N ARG A 125 -52.74 -85.30 -1.39
CA ARG A 125 -52.52 -86.44 -2.30
C ARG A 125 -52.91 -87.76 -1.67
N SER A 126 -52.45 -88.04 -0.45
CA SER A 126 -52.78 -89.27 0.27
C SER A 126 -54.29 -89.37 0.57
N GLY A 127 -54.92 -88.27 0.97
CA GLY A 127 -56.36 -88.22 1.24
C GLY A 127 -57.22 -88.45 0.00
N TRP A 128 -56.83 -87.87 -1.14
CA TRP A 128 -57.51 -88.09 -2.41
C TRP A 128 -57.36 -89.52 -2.90
N GLU A 129 -56.15 -90.10 -2.81
CA GLU A 129 -55.92 -91.48 -3.27
C GLU A 129 -56.74 -92.51 -2.47
N ALA A 130 -56.91 -92.30 -1.16
CA ALA A 130 -57.78 -93.12 -0.32
C ALA A 130 -59.26 -93.04 -0.75
N LEU A 131 -59.75 -91.84 -1.07
CA LEU A 131 -61.12 -91.63 -1.56
C LEU A 131 -61.33 -92.19 -2.97
N ARG A 132 -60.34 -92.06 -3.85
CA ARG A 132 -60.39 -92.53 -5.24
C ARG A 132 -60.41 -94.06 -5.34
N SER A 133 -59.59 -94.74 -4.55
CA SER A 133 -59.45 -96.20 -4.58
C SER A 133 -60.49 -96.94 -3.73
N GLY A 134 -60.88 -96.36 -2.59
CA GLY A 134 -61.70 -97.04 -1.56
C GLY A 134 -62.95 -96.28 -1.11
N GLY A 135 -63.24 -95.10 -1.66
CA GLY A 135 -64.29 -94.22 -1.15
C GLY A 135 -65.71 -94.75 -1.30
N LEU A 136 -66.01 -95.52 -2.35
CA LEU A 136 -67.35 -96.07 -2.59
C LEU A 136 -67.64 -97.35 -1.77
N GLN A 137 -66.63 -97.89 -1.09
CA GLN A 137 -66.77 -99.02 -0.16
C GLN A 137 -67.01 -98.55 1.28
N MET A 138 -66.90 -97.25 1.55
CA MET A 138 -67.14 -96.65 2.87
C MET A 138 -68.64 -96.50 3.17
N ALA A 139 -69.01 -96.47 4.45
CA ALA A 139 -70.34 -96.05 4.84
C ALA A 139 -70.60 -94.59 4.37
N PRO A 140 -71.85 -94.22 4.00
CA PRO A 140 -72.16 -92.88 3.48
C PRO A 140 -71.65 -91.74 4.37
N ARG A 141 -71.74 -91.90 5.70
CA ARG A 141 -71.26 -90.92 6.69
C ARG A 141 -69.73 -90.79 6.67
N ASP A 142 -69.01 -91.90 6.62
CA ASP A 142 -67.55 -91.92 6.65
C ASP A 142 -66.96 -91.35 5.36
N ASN A 143 -67.56 -91.66 4.21
CA ASN A 143 -67.22 -91.05 2.92
C ASN A 143 -67.40 -89.53 2.96
N LEU A 144 -68.53 -89.04 3.49
CA LEU A 144 -68.79 -87.60 3.61
C LEU A 144 -67.77 -86.90 4.52
N GLN A 145 -67.43 -87.52 5.65
CA GLN A 145 -66.40 -87.00 6.56
C GLN A 145 -65.01 -87.00 5.92
N ALA A 146 -64.63 -88.06 5.21
CA ALA A 146 -63.35 -88.16 4.52
C ALA A 146 -63.20 -87.08 3.44
N HIS A 147 -64.24 -86.85 2.62
CA HIS A 147 -64.25 -85.73 1.67
C HIS A 147 -64.16 -84.37 2.35
N THR A 148 -64.90 -84.16 3.44
CA THR A 148 -64.88 -82.89 4.18
C THR A 148 -63.50 -82.62 4.78
N ARG A 149 -62.81 -83.66 5.26
CA ARG A 149 -61.42 -83.57 5.71
C ARG A 149 -60.47 -83.23 4.56
N LEU A 150 -60.60 -83.92 3.42
CA LEU A 150 -59.80 -83.63 2.22
C LEU A 150 -59.96 -82.17 1.79
N ILE A 151 -61.20 -81.69 1.63
CA ILE A 151 -61.51 -80.32 1.22
C ILE A 151 -60.87 -79.32 2.20
N ARG A 152 -60.98 -79.57 3.51
CA ARG A 152 -60.33 -78.73 4.53
C ARG A 152 -58.81 -78.71 4.37
N THR A 153 -58.18 -79.85 4.11
CA THR A 153 -56.72 -79.92 3.88
C THR A 153 -56.31 -79.19 2.60
N VAL A 154 -57.12 -79.26 1.52
CA VAL A 154 -56.89 -78.49 0.28
C VAL A 154 -56.98 -76.98 0.56
N VAL A 155 -57.99 -76.53 1.30
CA VAL A 155 -58.14 -75.10 1.68
C VAL A 155 -56.97 -74.62 2.54
N LEU A 156 -56.51 -75.45 3.49
CA LEU A 156 -55.32 -75.10 4.27
C LEU A 156 -54.05 -75.06 3.41
N ALA A 157 -53.94 -75.89 2.37
CA ALA A 157 -52.80 -75.86 1.46
C ALA A 157 -52.85 -74.62 0.55
N LEU A 158 -54.07 -74.16 0.21
CA LEU A 158 -54.29 -72.89 -0.46
C LEU A 158 -53.89 -71.70 0.42
N HIS A 159 -54.16 -71.75 1.74
CA HIS A 159 -53.69 -70.72 2.68
C HIS A 159 -52.15 -70.71 2.77
N ASP A 160 -51.53 -71.87 2.95
CA ASP A 160 -50.06 -72.00 2.99
C ASP A 160 -49.42 -71.48 1.69
N LEU A 161 -50.05 -71.72 0.52
CA LEU A 161 -49.57 -71.18 -0.76
C LEU A 161 -49.64 -69.64 -0.79
N GLY A 162 -50.66 -69.07 -0.14
CA GLY A 162 -50.76 -67.63 0.07
C GLY A 162 -49.66 -67.09 0.97
N ASP A 163 -49.37 -67.79 2.08
CA ASP A 163 -48.32 -67.39 3.03
C ASP A 163 -46.91 -67.50 2.39
N ASP A 164 -46.59 -68.62 1.74
CA ASP A 164 -45.31 -68.83 1.04
C ASP A 164 -45.08 -67.80 -0.07
N GLY A 165 -46.17 -67.32 -0.68
CA GLY A 165 -46.17 -66.34 -1.76
C GLY A 165 -46.37 -64.90 -1.32
N ASN A 166 -46.30 -64.59 -0.02
CA ASN A 166 -46.56 -63.26 0.56
C ASN A 166 -47.98 -62.69 0.39
N LEU A 167 -48.89 -63.38 -0.28
CA LEU A 167 -50.25 -62.88 -0.55
C LEU A 167 -51.01 -62.50 0.73
N THR A 168 -50.85 -63.26 1.81
CA THR A 168 -51.52 -62.97 3.09
C THR A 168 -50.87 -61.83 3.87
N LEU A 169 -49.69 -61.39 3.45
CA LEU A 169 -48.92 -60.28 4.00
C LEU A 169 -48.95 -59.06 3.07
N ASP A 170 -49.91 -59.01 2.12
CA ASP A 170 -49.99 -57.92 1.14
C ASP A 170 -50.07 -56.55 1.85
N PRO A 171 -49.18 -55.60 1.48
CA PRO A 171 -49.05 -54.32 2.17
C PRO A 171 -50.15 -53.31 1.81
N SER A 172 -51.00 -53.59 0.81
CA SER A 172 -52.03 -52.69 0.31
C SER A 172 -53.43 -53.21 0.60
N ALA A 173 -54.26 -52.33 1.13
CA ALA A 173 -55.63 -52.68 1.50
C ALA A 173 -56.47 -53.18 0.31
N ASP A 174 -56.30 -52.62 -0.89
CA ASP A 174 -57.14 -52.97 -2.05
C ASP A 174 -56.93 -54.41 -2.53
N THR A 175 -55.70 -54.86 -2.72
CA THR A 175 -55.38 -56.25 -3.08
C THR A 175 -55.52 -57.19 -1.89
N TYR A 176 -55.14 -56.77 -0.67
CA TYR A 176 -55.26 -57.60 0.54
C TYR A 176 -56.66 -58.19 0.73
N TYR A 177 -57.71 -57.37 0.64
CA TYR A 177 -59.08 -57.85 0.84
C TYR A 177 -59.59 -58.73 -0.32
N LEU A 178 -59.11 -58.51 -1.55
CA LEU A 178 -59.43 -59.39 -2.69
C LEU A 178 -58.72 -60.74 -2.58
N ILE A 179 -57.48 -60.73 -2.09
CA ILE A 179 -56.70 -61.93 -1.77
C ILE A 179 -57.39 -62.71 -0.63
N ASP A 180 -57.79 -62.06 0.47
CA ASP A 180 -58.51 -62.73 1.57
C ASP A 180 -59.83 -63.34 1.07
N ASN A 181 -60.54 -62.63 0.19
CA ASN A 181 -61.74 -63.17 -0.45
C ASN A 181 -61.44 -64.42 -1.28
N THR A 182 -60.38 -64.40 -2.07
CA THR A 182 -59.98 -65.51 -2.93
C THR A 182 -59.52 -66.73 -2.12
N LEU A 183 -58.66 -66.51 -1.12
CA LEU A 183 -58.01 -67.59 -0.38
C LEU A 183 -58.88 -68.15 0.74
N ARG A 184 -59.73 -67.33 1.37
CA ARG A 184 -60.46 -67.71 2.60
C ARG A 184 -61.97 -67.62 2.47
N ARG A 185 -62.51 -66.47 2.05
CA ARG A 185 -63.97 -66.22 2.12
C ARG A 185 -64.76 -67.00 1.08
N VAL A 186 -64.30 -67.04 -0.17
CA VAL A 186 -64.94 -67.83 -1.24
C VAL A 186 -64.93 -69.33 -0.91
N PRO A 187 -63.81 -69.94 -0.48
CA PRO A 187 -63.82 -71.32 0.00
C PRO A 187 -64.78 -71.57 1.16
N ASP A 188 -64.88 -70.66 2.13
CA ASP A 188 -65.79 -70.82 3.28
C ASP A 188 -67.27 -70.74 2.86
N VAL A 189 -67.63 -69.75 2.04
CA VAL A 189 -69.00 -69.61 1.50
C VAL A 189 -69.38 -70.82 0.65
N SER A 190 -68.50 -71.27 -0.26
CA SER A 190 -68.76 -72.44 -1.11
C SER A 190 -68.89 -73.73 -0.30
N GLU A 191 -68.10 -73.89 0.77
CA GLU A 191 -68.18 -75.05 1.64
C GLU A 191 -69.46 -75.07 2.47
N ARG A 192 -69.90 -73.93 3.02
CA ARG A 192 -71.19 -73.79 3.72
C ARG A 192 -72.36 -74.10 2.80
N LEU A 193 -72.35 -73.57 1.57
CA LEU A 193 -73.33 -73.93 0.52
C LEU A 193 -73.29 -75.42 0.20
N GLY A 194 -72.10 -76.02 0.13
CA GLY A 194 -71.91 -77.45 -0.10
C GLY A 194 -72.52 -78.33 1.00
N ARG A 195 -72.38 -77.94 2.28
CA ARG A 195 -73.01 -78.63 3.42
C ARG A 195 -74.53 -78.48 3.40
N LEU A 196 -75.04 -77.27 3.16
CA LEU A 196 -76.47 -77.01 3.03
C LEU A 196 -77.11 -77.73 1.84
N ARG A 197 -76.37 -77.88 0.73
CA ARG A 197 -76.78 -78.73 -0.41
C ARG A 197 -76.96 -80.18 0.05
N ALA A 198 -75.98 -80.74 0.76
CA ALA A 198 -76.02 -82.12 1.22
C ALA A 198 -77.17 -82.35 2.22
N MET A 199 -77.32 -81.47 3.22
CA MET A 199 -78.38 -81.56 4.23
C MET A 199 -79.77 -81.41 3.61
N GLY A 200 -79.99 -80.39 2.77
CA GLY A 200 -81.29 -80.16 2.12
C GLY A 200 -81.67 -81.28 1.15
N THR A 201 -80.70 -81.80 0.37
CA THR A 201 -80.94 -82.95 -0.52
C THR A 201 -81.34 -84.19 0.28
N GLY A 202 -80.68 -84.44 1.41
CA GLY A 202 -80.99 -85.57 2.29
C GLY A 202 -82.39 -85.48 2.91
N VAL A 203 -82.81 -84.30 3.35
CA VAL A 203 -84.16 -84.08 3.91
C VAL A 203 -85.24 -84.24 2.83
N LEU A 204 -85.07 -83.62 1.66
CA LEU A 204 -86.02 -83.73 0.55
C LEU A 204 -86.13 -85.18 0.02
N ALA A 205 -85.01 -85.91 -0.03
CA ALA A 205 -85.02 -87.32 -0.43
C ALA A 205 -85.72 -88.22 0.60
N ALA A 206 -85.50 -87.98 1.90
CA ALA A 206 -86.16 -88.71 2.98
C ALA A 206 -87.63 -88.30 3.19
N LYS A 207 -88.05 -87.15 2.66
CA LYS A 207 -89.36 -86.49 2.90
C LYS A 207 -89.71 -86.39 4.39
N ALA A 208 -88.68 -86.22 5.23
CA ALA A 208 -88.81 -86.19 6.68
C ALA A 208 -87.74 -85.28 7.29
N LEU A 209 -88.18 -84.44 8.24
CA LEU A 209 -87.33 -83.52 8.98
C LEU A 209 -87.58 -83.70 10.48
N ASP A 210 -86.60 -84.26 11.19
CA ASP A 210 -86.58 -84.31 12.65
C ASP A 210 -86.05 -82.98 13.25
N ASP A 211 -86.25 -82.80 14.56
CA ASP A 211 -85.86 -81.56 15.25
C ASP A 211 -84.35 -81.30 15.21
N GLN A 212 -83.54 -82.37 15.23
CA GLN A 212 -82.08 -82.25 15.17
C GLN A 212 -81.62 -81.73 13.80
N ARG A 213 -82.12 -82.31 12.70
CA ARG A 213 -81.83 -81.85 11.33
C ARG A 213 -82.34 -80.43 11.09
N ARG A 214 -83.49 -80.07 11.67
CA ARG A 214 -84.02 -78.69 11.61
C ARG A 214 -83.07 -77.71 12.29
N PHE A 215 -82.56 -78.06 13.47
CA PHE A 215 -81.56 -77.26 14.18
C PHE A 215 -80.25 -77.14 13.40
N ASP A 216 -79.73 -78.24 12.86
CA ASP A 216 -78.47 -78.26 12.10
C ASP A 216 -78.56 -77.38 10.84
N ILE A 217 -79.65 -77.48 10.07
CA ILE A 217 -79.86 -76.63 8.88
C ILE A 217 -79.99 -75.16 9.27
N SER A 218 -80.72 -74.84 10.33
CA SER A 218 -80.88 -73.45 10.79
C SER A 218 -79.56 -72.84 11.23
N THR A 219 -78.72 -73.62 11.91
CA THR A 219 -77.36 -73.21 12.31
C THR A 219 -76.49 -72.95 11.09
N GLN A 220 -76.48 -73.87 10.11
CA GLN A 220 -75.70 -73.73 8.88
C GLN A 220 -76.17 -72.56 8.00
N LEU A 221 -77.48 -72.23 8.02
CA LEU A 221 -78.01 -71.02 7.36
C LEU A 221 -77.50 -69.73 8.02
N GLY A 222 -77.52 -69.66 9.35
CA GLY A 222 -76.95 -68.51 10.08
C GLY A 222 -75.46 -68.33 9.80
N GLU A 223 -74.72 -69.44 9.80
CA GLU A 223 -73.31 -69.47 9.42
C GLU A 223 -73.05 -69.00 7.98
N LEU A 224 -73.86 -69.44 7.01
CA LEU A 224 -73.75 -68.98 5.63
C LEU A 224 -73.97 -67.48 5.53
N ASN A 225 -74.99 -66.94 6.20
CA ASN A 225 -75.28 -65.51 6.19
C ASN A 225 -74.10 -64.69 6.73
N MET A 226 -73.49 -65.12 7.84
CA MET A 226 -72.29 -64.47 8.38
C MET A 226 -71.11 -64.53 7.40
N ALA A 227 -70.88 -65.67 6.75
CA ALA A 227 -69.79 -65.80 5.79
C ALA A 227 -69.99 -64.92 4.53
N VAL A 228 -71.23 -64.77 4.06
CA VAL A 228 -71.57 -63.87 2.96
C VAL A 228 -71.41 -62.40 3.37
N LEU A 229 -71.77 -62.04 4.59
CA LEU A 229 -71.53 -60.68 5.12
C LEU A 229 -70.03 -60.37 5.19
N ASP A 230 -69.21 -61.30 5.70
CA ASP A 230 -67.75 -61.15 5.75
C ASP A 230 -67.14 -61.00 4.34
N LEU A 231 -67.62 -61.79 3.37
CA LEU A 231 -67.21 -61.67 1.96
C LEU A 231 -67.52 -60.27 1.40
N ASN A 232 -68.73 -59.77 1.65
CA ASN A 232 -69.16 -58.44 1.19
C ASN A 232 -68.41 -57.30 1.89
N GLU A 233 -68.13 -57.43 3.18
CA GLU A 233 -67.33 -56.44 3.93
C GLU A 233 -65.94 -56.29 3.30
N ASN A 234 -65.32 -57.41 2.89
CA ASN A 234 -64.06 -57.35 2.16
C ASN A 234 -64.21 -56.69 0.78
N PHE A 235 -65.31 -56.92 0.05
CA PHE A 235 -65.58 -56.20 -1.21
C PHE A 235 -65.74 -54.70 -0.98
N GLU A 236 -66.46 -54.27 0.04
CA GLU A 236 -66.62 -52.86 0.41
C GLU A 236 -65.29 -52.22 0.80
N ARG A 237 -64.46 -52.93 1.59
CA ARG A 237 -63.13 -52.45 1.98
C ARG A 237 -62.19 -52.34 0.79
N ALA A 238 -62.17 -53.32 -0.11
CA ALA A 238 -61.41 -53.25 -1.36
C ALA A 238 -61.90 -52.10 -2.25
N ALA A 239 -63.22 -51.91 -2.39
CA ALA A 239 -63.82 -50.80 -3.13
C ALA A 239 -63.53 -49.43 -2.49
N GLY A 240 -63.41 -49.36 -1.16
CA GLY A 240 -63.00 -48.17 -0.43
C GLY A 240 -61.52 -47.83 -0.64
N ALA A 241 -60.65 -48.84 -0.63
CA ALA A 241 -59.22 -48.68 -0.89
C ALA A 241 -58.91 -48.36 -2.36
N ASN A 242 -59.71 -48.89 -3.30
CA ASN A 242 -59.58 -48.62 -4.73
C ASN A 242 -60.95 -48.33 -5.37
N PRO A 243 -61.35 -47.04 -5.44
CA PRO A 243 -62.65 -46.63 -5.98
C PRO A 243 -62.92 -47.05 -7.43
N ARG A 244 -61.89 -47.38 -8.22
CA ARG A 244 -62.06 -47.84 -9.61
C ARG A 244 -62.70 -49.22 -9.69
N LEU A 245 -62.50 -50.05 -8.68
CA LEU A 245 -63.03 -51.41 -8.62
C LEU A 245 -64.47 -51.45 -8.09
N ARG A 246 -64.95 -50.37 -7.46
CA ARG A 246 -66.26 -50.32 -6.81
C ARG A 246 -67.40 -50.85 -7.69
N PRO A 247 -67.58 -50.43 -8.97
CA PRO A 247 -68.66 -50.95 -9.80
C PRO A 247 -68.57 -52.46 -10.03
N THR A 248 -67.35 -52.98 -10.22
CA THR A 248 -67.10 -54.41 -10.42
C THR A 248 -67.40 -55.20 -9.15
N LEU A 249 -66.95 -54.72 -7.98
CA LEU A 249 -67.12 -55.39 -6.70
C LEU A 249 -68.56 -55.32 -6.17
N GLU A 250 -69.26 -54.20 -6.37
CA GLU A 250 -70.70 -54.07 -6.05
C GLU A 250 -71.54 -55.04 -6.90
N ALA A 251 -71.24 -55.14 -8.20
CA ALA A 251 -71.90 -56.10 -9.08
C ALA A 251 -71.63 -57.55 -8.63
N LEU A 252 -70.39 -57.87 -8.29
CA LEU A 252 -69.99 -59.18 -7.78
C LEU A 252 -70.70 -59.53 -6.47
N GLY A 253 -70.66 -58.62 -5.48
CA GLY A 253 -71.35 -58.80 -4.20
C GLY A 253 -72.85 -58.99 -4.39
N LYS A 254 -73.48 -58.20 -5.28
CA LYS A 254 -74.90 -58.37 -5.60
C LYS A 254 -75.21 -59.75 -6.19
N GLU A 255 -74.45 -60.20 -7.19
CA GLU A 255 -74.65 -61.52 -7.78
C GLU A 255 -74.51 -62.66 -6.74
N PHE A 256 -73.53 -62.55 -5.84
CA PHE A 256 -73.32 -63.53 -4.77
C PHE A 256 -74.46 -63.51 -3.75
N ASN A 257 -74.95 -62.32 -3.39
CA ASN A 257 -76.06 -62.13 -2.47
C ASN A 257 -77.36 -62.67 -3.04
N ASP A 258 -77.68 -62.35 -4.29
CA ASP A 258 -78.88 -62.83 -4.98
C ASP A 258 -78.87 -64.36 -5.09
N ALA A 259 -77.73 -64.95 -5.47
CA ALA A 259 -77.58 -66.39 -5.58
C ALA A 259 -77.67 -67.12 -4.23
N SER A 260 -77.02 -66.58 -3.19
CA SER A 260 -77.03 -67.18 -1.84
C SER A 260 -78.40 -67.04 -1.17
N SER A 261 -79.05 -65.88 -1.29
CA SER A 261 -80.41 -65.64 -0.76
C SER A 261 -81.44 -66.56 -1.42
N GLY A 262 -81.26 -66.89 -2.70
CA GLY A 262 -82.06 -67.90 -3.39
C GLY A 262 -81.99 -69.27 -2.70
N VAL A 263 -80.80 -69.71 -2.28
CA VAL A 263 -80.64 -70.99 -1.54
C VAL A 263 -81.31 -70.92 -0.17
N VAL A 264 -81.12 -69.82 0.57
CA VAL A 264 -81.73 -69.60 1.89
C VAL A 264 -83.25 -69.66 1.81
N GLY A 265 -83.85 -68.94 0.85
CA GLY A 265 -85.31 -68.90 0.66
C GLY A 265 -85.89 -70.27 0.32
N GLN A 266 -85.21 -71.07 -0.50
CA GLN A 266 -85.65 -72.41 -0.87
C GLN A 266 -85.59 -73.38 0.32
N LEU A 267 -84.55 -73.31 1.15
CA LEU A 267 -84.46 -74.09 2.39
C LEU A 267 -85.52 -73.68 3.41
N GLN A 268 -85.79 -72.39 3.56
CA GLN A 268 -86.83 -71.91 4.48
C GLN A 268 -88.23 -72.36 4.02
N ASN A 269 -88.52 -72.28 2.72
CA ASN A 269 -89.84 -72.54 2.19
C ASN A 269 -90.14 -74.03 1.99
N HIS A 270 -89.19 -74.81 1.46
CA HIS A 270 -89.41 -76.22 1.07
C HIS A 270 -88.70 -77.24 1.97
N VAL A 271 -87.99 -76.81 3.01
CA VAL A 271 -87.34 -77.74 3.95
C VAL A 271 -87.80 -77.47 5.37
N LEU A 272 -87.53 -76.28 5.90
CA LEU A 272 -87.80 -75.95 7.31
C LEU A 272 -89.30 -75.90 7.65
N LYS A 273 -90.14 -75.47 6.71
CA LYS A 273 -91.62 -75.49 6.81
C LYS A 273 -92.24 -76.88 6.64
N GLY A 274 -91.45 -77.91 6.29
CA GLY A 274 -91.93 -79.28 6.08
C GLY A 274 -92.61 -79.54 4.74
N ASP A 275 -92.44 -78.64 3.76
CA ASP A 275 -92.99 -78.78 2.40
C ASP A 275 -92.00 -79.49 1.46
N PHE A 276 -92.09 -80.81 1.37
CA PHE A 276 -91.14 -81.64 0.62
C PHE A 276 -91.54 -81.91 -0.85
N GLU A 277 -92.28 -81.00 -1.49
CA GLU A 277 -92.71 -81.15 -2.89
C GLU A 277 -91.56 -81.00 -3.91
N MET A 278 -90.53 -80.22 -3.56
CA MET A 278 -89.38 -80.02 -4.44
C MET A 278 -88.57 -81.32 -4.62
N PRO A 279 -88.28 -81.76 -5.86
CA PRO A 279 -87.40 -82.89 -6.08
C PRO A 279 -86.00 -82.65 -5.51
N SER A 280 -85.45 -83.64 -4.79
CA SER A 280 -84.10 -83.55 -4.21
C SER A 280 -83.01 -83.29 -5.24
N SER A 281 -83.16 -83.83 -6.46
CA SER A 281 -82.27 -83.57 -7.61
C SER A 281 -82.35 -82.11 -8.09
N ALA A 282 -83.54 -81.51 -8.12
CA ALA A 282 -83.74 -80.11 -8.51
C ALA A 282 -83.08 -79.16 -7.49
N TYR A 283 -83.23 -79.44 -6.19
CA TYR A 283 -82.52 -78.69 -5.14
C TYR A 283 -80.99 -78.85 -5.26
N PHE A 284 -80.51 -80.08 -5.45
CA PHE A 284 -79.09 -80.36 -5.63
C PHE A 284 -78.49 -79.58 -6.82
N ASP A 285 -79.14 -79.62 -7.98
CA ASP A 285 -78.68 -78.93 -9.18
C ASP A 285 -78.75 -77.40 -9.02
N MET A 286 -79.78 -76.88 -8.33
CA MET A 286 -79.89 -75.45 -8.01
C MET A 286 -78.72 -74.95 -7.15
N VAL A 287 -78.43 -75.59 -6.01
CA VAL A 287 -77.32 -75.16 -5.16
C VAL A 287 -75.98 -75.39 -5.86
N THR A 288 -75.87 -76.42 -6.70
CA THR A 288 -74.68 -76.64 -7.54
C THR A 288 -74.45 -75.49 -8.52
N LYS A 289 -75.50 -74.94 -9.13
CA LYS A 289 -75.38 -73.74 -9.98
C LYS A 289 -74.86 -72.53 -9.19
N VAL A 290 -75.31 -72.35 -7.96
CA VAL A 290 -74.83 -71.25 -7.09
C VAL A 290 -73.36 -71.43 -6.72
N ILE A 291 -72.93 -72.63 -6.34
CA ILE A 291 -71.51 -72.92 -6.05
C ILE A 291 -70.66 -72.68 -7.31
N ASN A 292 -71.11 -73.13 -8.48
CA ASN A 292 -70.39 -72.92 -9.73
C ASN A 292 -70.30 -71.44 -10.11
N LEU A 293 -71.35 -70.65 -9.84
CA LEU A 293 -71.33 -69.20 -10.04
C LEU A 293 -70.25 -68.55 -9.16
N VAL A 294 -70.19 -68.91 -7.88
CA VAL A 294 -69.20 -68.40 -6.92
C VAL A 294 -67.77 -68.67 -7.42
N PHE A 295 -67.47 -69.89 -7.88
CA PHE A 295 -66.15 -70.21 -8.42
C PHE A 295 -65.86 -69.55 -9.78
N SER A 296 -66.81 -69.57 -10.73
CA SER A 296 -66.64 -68.90 -12.04
C SER A 296 -66.34 -67.41 -11.85
N LYS A 297 -67.11 -66.73 -11.01
CA LYS A 297 -66.88 -65.31 -10.70
C LYS A 297 -65.55 -65.04 -10.00
N THR A 298 -65.04 -66.02 -9.25
CA THR A 298 -63.70 -65.94 -8.66
C THR A 298 -62.61 -66.06 -9.73
N TYR A 299 -62.74 -67.00 -10.67
CA TYR A 299 -61.78 -67.21 -11.76
C TYR A 299 -61.82 -66.11 -12.83
N ASP A 300 -63.02 -65.64 -13.17
CA ASP A 300 -63.25 -64.74 -14.29
C ASP A 300 -63.17 -63.27 -13.90
N THR A 301 -63.22 -62.95 -12.60
CA THR A 301 -63.23 -61.57 -12.10
C THR A 301 -62.27 -61.36 -10.93
N LEU A 302 -62.46 -62.05 -9.80
CA LEU A 302 -61.70 -61.74 -8.58
C LEU A 302 -60.18 -61.93 -8.73
N ILE A 303 -59.76 -63.09 -9.26
CA ILE A 303 -58.34 -63.40 -9.47
C ILE A 303 -57.72 -62.51 -10.56
N PRO A 304 -58.36 -62.31 -11.74
CA PRO A 304 -57.84 -61.39 -12.75
C PRO A 304 -57.67 -59.95 -12.25
N GLU A 305 -58.64 -59.40 -11.51
CA GLU A 305 -58.55 -58.05 -10.95
C GLU A 305 -57.41 -57.95 -9.93
N THR A 306 -57.31 -58.92 -9.02
CA THR A 306 -56.19 -58.98 -8.05
C THR A 306 -54.85 -59.04 -8.77
N THR A 307 -54.73 -59.89 -9.80
CA THR A 307 -53.51 -60.03 -10.61
C THR A 307 -53.16 -58.74 -11.33
N SER A 308 -54.15 -58.05 -11.91
CA SER A 308 -53.95 -56.78 -12.61
C SER A 308 -53.43 -55.67 -11.69
N LEU A 309 -53.92 -55.62 -10.44
CA LEU A 309 -53.45 -54.65 -9.45
C LEU A 309 -52.02 -54.93 -9.00
N LEU A 310 -51.67 -56.21 -8.79
CA LEU A 310 -50.30 -56.61 -8.46
C LEU A 310 -49.33 -56.35 -9.63
N ASP A 311 -49.73 -56.65 -10.87
CA ASP A 311 -48.96 -56.30 -12.07
C ASP A 311 -48.75 -54.79 -12.19
N ALA A 312 -49.78 -53.97 -11.93
CA ALA A 312 -49.67 -52.52 -11.92
C ALA A 312 -48.73 -52.00 -10.82
N ARG A 313 -48.84 -52.53 -9.59
CA ARG A 313 -47.92 -52.21 -8.49
C ARG A 313 -46.48 -52.54 -8.85
N LEU A 314 -46.24 -53.72 -9.41
CA LEU A 314 -44.90 -54.15 -9.83
C LEU A 314 -44.33 -53.23 -10.91
N ALA A 315 -45.16 -52.81 -11.87
CA ALA A 315 -44.75 -51.87 -12.92
C ALA A 315 -44.40 -50.48 -12.33
N ASP A 316 -45.20 -49.97 -11.39
CA ASP A 316 -44.92 -48.72 -10.70
C ASP A 316 -43.62 -48.80 -9.88
N LEU A 317 -43.41 -49.87 -9.11
CA LEU A 317 -42.16 -50.08 -8.36
C LEU A 317 -40.93 -50.16 -9.29
N LYS A 318 -41.03 -50.85 -10.44
CA LYS A 318 -39.96 -50.90 -11.45
C LYS A 318 -39.69 -49.54 -12.09
N ARG A 319 -40.74 -48.75 -12.35
CA ARG A 319 -40.61 -47.37 -12.85
C ARG A 319 -39.93 -46.48 -11.83
N ASP A 320 -40.35 -46.54 -10.57
CA ASP A 320 -39.80 -45.73 -9.49
C ASP A 320 -38.33 -46.06 -9.24
N PHE A 321 -37.96 -47.34 -9.31
CA PHE A 321 -36.56 -47.77 -9.30
C PHE A 321 -35.75 -47.15 -10.46
N LEU A 322 -36.27 -47.19 -11.69
CA LEU A 322 -35.58 -46.63 -12.85
C LEU A 322 -35.43 -45.10 -12.74
N VAL A 323 -36.49 -44.39 -12.35
CA VAL A 323 -36.46 -42.93 -12.15
C VAL A 323 -35.45 -42.57 -11.06
N ALA A 324 -35.48 -43.26 -9.91
CA ALA A 324 -34.51 -43.06 -8.83
C ALA A 324 -33.07 -43.30 -9.31
N ALA A 325 -32.81 -44.39 -10.06
CA ALA A 325 -31.50 -44.69 -10.58
C ALA A 325 -30.98 -43.61 -11.55
N VAL A 326 -31.82 -43.11 -12.47
CA VAL A 326 -31.46 -42.06 -13.43
C VAL A 326 -31.18 -40.73 -12.71
N LEU A 327 -32.06 -40.30 -11.81
CA LEU A 327 -31.88 -39.05 -11.04
C LEU A 327 -30.64 -39.10 -10.16
N SER A 328 -30.36 -40.26 -9.56
CA SER A 328 -29.17 -40.47 -8.73
C SER A 328 -27.89 -40.41 -9.56
N GLY A 329 -27.87 -41.05 -10.74
CA GLY A 329 -26.76 -40.97 -11.68
C GLY A 329 -26.49 -39.54 -12.15
N LEU A 330 -27.55 -38.81 -12.52
CA LEU A 330 -27.44 -37.40 -12.93
C LEU A 330 -26.92 -36.52 -11.79
N SER A 331 -27.43 -36.73 -10.57
CA SER A 331 -26.99 -35.97 -9.38
C SER A 331 -25.52 -36.21 -9.08
N LEU A 332 -25.03 -37.46 -9.21
CA LEU A 332 -23.61 -37.78 -9.06
C LEU A 332 -22.75 -37.12 -10.15
N LEU A 333 -23.22 -37.08 -11.40
CA LEU A 333 -22.51 -36.40 -12.50
C LEU A 333 -22.43 -34.89 -12.28
N VAL A 334 -23.52 -34.25 -11.84
CA VAL A 334 -23.55 -32.81 -11.52
C VAL A 334 -22.63 -32.51 -10.33
N LEU A 335 -22.66 -33.34 -9.28
CA LEU A 335 -21.78 -33.20 -8.12
C LEU A 335 -20.30 -33.30 -8.54
N LEU A 336 -19.96 -34.27 -9.40
CA LEU A 336 -18.62 -34.44 -9.93
C LEU A 336 -18.19 -33.23 -10.78
N TYR A 337 -19.05 -32.77 -11.71
CA TYR A 337 -18.80 -31.62 -12.56
C TYR A 337 -18.54 -30.35 -11.74
N LEU A 338 -19.41 -30.03 -10.78
CA LEU A 338 -19.26 -28.86 -9.92
C LEU A 338 -18.03 -28.95 -9.02
N SER A 339 -17.74 -30.13 -8.47
CA SER A 339 -16.57 -30.34 -7.59
C SER A 339 -15.25 -30.14 -8.35
N VAL A 340 -15.16 -30.68 -9.57
CA VAL A 340 -13.98 -30.51 -10.43
C VAL A 340 -13.86 -29.06 -10.91
N GLY A 341 -14.96 -28.46 -11.37
CA GLY A 341 -14.99 -27.07 -11.82
C GLY A 341 -14.57 -26.09 -10.72
N PHE A 342 -15.04 -26.30 -9.50
CA PHE A 342 -14.64 -25.51 -8.33
C PHE A 342 -13.13 -25.65 -8.02
N CYS A 343 -12.59 -26.87 -8.06
CA CYS A 343 -11.15 -27.09 -7.84
C CYS A 343 -10.30 -26.34 -8.88
N ILE A 344 -10.69 -26.40 -10.15
CA ILE A 344 -9.98 -25.71 -11.24
C ILE A 344 -10.06 -24.18 -11.06
N ALA A 345 -11.24 -23.65 -10.73
CA ALA A 345 -11.45 -22.22 -10.53
C ALA A 345 -10.56 -21.65 -9.40
N VAL A 346 -10.51 -22.33 -8.26
CA VAL A 346 -9.67 -21.91 -7.12
C VAL A 346 -8.18 -22.02 -7.45
N MET A 347 -7.75 -23.10 -8.10
CA MET A 347 -6.35 -23.28 -8.47
C MET A 347 -5.86 -22.20 -9.44
N ARG A 348 -6.66 -21.89 -10.48
CA ARG A 348 -6.34 -20.83 -11.44
C ARG A 348 -6.25 -19.47 -10.77
N SER A 349 -7.18 -19.16 -9.88
CA SER A 349 -7.19 -17.90 -9.11
C SER A 349 -5.92 -17.75 -8.25
N VAL A 350 -5.52 -18.83 -7.55
CA VAL A 350 -4.28 -18.84 -6.77
C VAL A 350 -3.05 -18.67 -7.66
N GLU A 351 -3.06 -19.25 -8.87
CA GLU A 351 -1.96 -19.14 -9.82
C GLU A 351 -1.84 -17.73 -10.44
N GLU A 352 -2.96 -17.08 -10.76
CA GLU A 352 -3.01 -15.67 -11.19
C GLU A 352 -2.41 -14.74 -10.12
N LEU A 353 -2.81 -14.89 -8.86
CA LEU A 353 -2.22 -14.16 -7.73
C LEU A 353 -0.73 -14.47 -7.52
N SER A 354 -0.34 -15.75 -7.61
CA SER A 354 1.06 -16.18 -7.44
C SER A 354 1.96 -15.65 -8.56
N SER A 355 1.47 -15.62 -9.80
CA SER A 355 2.18 -15.08 -10.95
C SER A 355 2.36 -13.57 -10.82
N GLY A 356 1.28 -12.86 -10.48
CA GLY A 356 1.33 -11.42 -10.23
C GLY A 356 2.26 -11.04 -9.08
N ALA A 357 2.23 -11.79 -7.98
CA ALA A 357 3.16 -11.61 -6.86
C ALA A 357 4.62 -11.88 -7.26
N ARG A 358 4.89 -12.83 -8.16
CA ARG A 358 6.23 -13.09 -8.70
C ARG A 358 6.75 -11.93 -9.55
N GLU A 359 5.91 -11.34 -10.40
CA GLU A 359 6.26 -10.15 -11.18
C GLU A 359 6.62 -8.97 -10.26
N LEU A 360 5.82 -8.73 -9.22
CA LEU A 360 6.09 -7.70 -8.22
C LEU A 360 7.39 -7.95 -7.46
N ALA A 361 7.63 -9.21 -7.04
CA ALA A 361 8.87 -9.60 -6.36
C ALA A 361 10.11 -9.52 -7.26
N ALA A 362 9.96 -9.69 -8.57
CA ALA A 362 11.01 -9.50 -9.57
C ALA A 362 11.25 -8.02 -9.93
N GLY A 363 10.60 -7.08 -9.21
CA GLY A 363 10.80 -5.64 -9.39
C GLY A 363 9.94 -5.02 -10.50
N ASN A 364 9.02 -5.76 -11.13
CA ASN A 364 8.12 -5.21 -12.14
C ASN A 364 6.89 -4.55 -11.51
N LEU A 365 7.05 -3.30 -11.06
CA LEU A 365 5.99 -2.51 -10.42
C LEU A 365 5.03 -1.85 -11.43
N ARG A 366 5.26 -2.00 -12.75
CA ARG A 366 4.29 -1.66 -13.80
C ARG A 366 3.21 -2.71 -13.96
N SER A 367 3.57 -3.97 -13.73
CA SER A 367 2.61 -5.08 -13.82
C SER A 367 1.49 -4.87 -12.81
N ARG A 368 0.27 -5.21 -13.22
CA ARG A 368 -0.90 -5.24 -12.36
C ARG A 368 -1.48 -6.64 -12.44
N ILE A 369 -1.95 -7.14 -11.31
CA ILE A 369 -2.64 -8.42 -11.25
C ILE A 369 -4.04 -8.19 -11.82
N ASP A 370 -4.25 -8.63 -13.06
CA ASP A 370 -5.57 -8.68 -13.69
C ASP A 370 -6.25 -9.98 -13.28
N PHE A 371 -7.06 -9.89 -12.23
CA PHE A 371 -7.65 -11.04 -11.57
C PHE A 371 -9.02 -11.36 -12.17
N SER A 372 -9.18 -12.57 -12.71
CA SER A 372 -10.35 -12.93 -13.52
C SER A 372 -11.61 -13.25 -12.70
N ALA A 373 -11.45 -13.68 -11.45
CA ALA A 373 -12.57 -14.03 -10.58
C ALA A 373 -13.11 -12.81 -9.79
N ARG A 374 -14.37 -12.89 -9.37
CA ARG A 374 -15.08 -11.82 -8.63
C ARG A 374 -15.43 -12.23 -7.19
N ASP A 375 -14.53 -12.97 -6.56
CA ASP A 375 -14.67 -13.46 -5.20
C ASP A 375 -13.76 -12.67 -4.23
N GLU A 376 -13.63 -13.14 -2.99
CA GLU A 376 -12.81 -12.50 -1.96
C GLU A 376 -11.33 -12.37 -2.36
N LEU A 377 -10.84 -13.18 -3.30
CA LEU A 377 -9.46 -13.08 -3.79
C LEU A 377 -9.24 -11.87 -4.71
N LEU A 378 -10.31 -11.30 -5.28
CA LEU A 378 -10.23 -10.03 -6.02
C LEU A 378 -9.75 -8.89 -5.09
N GLN A 379 -10.24 -8.84 -3.85
CA GLN A 379 -9.79 -7.85 -2.88
C GLN A 379 -8.29 -8.00 -2.55
N VAL A 380 -7.80 -9.24 -2.52
CA VAL A 380 -6.37 -9.52 -2.34
C VAL A 380 -5.57 -9.01 -3.54
N SER A 381 -6.05 -9.24 -4.76
CA SER A 381 -5.46 -8.69 -5.99
C SER A 381 -5.39 -7.16 -5.96
N ASP A 382 -6.48 -6.49 -5.59
CA ASP A 382 -6.54 -5.04 -5.47
C ASP A 382 -5.55 -4.49 -4.43
N GLN A 383 -5.40 -5.19 -3.30
CA GLN A 383 -4.40 -4.84 -2.29
C GLN A 383 -2.96 -5.01 -2.80
N PHE A 384 -2.66 -6.07 -3.56
CA PHE A 384 -1.37 -6.21 -4.23
C PHE A 384 -1.12 -5.07 -5.22
N ASN A 385 -2.12 -4.67 -6.00
CA ASN A 385 -2.02 -3.56 -6.94
C ASN A 385 -1.81 -2.21 -6.23
N GLN A 386 -2.46 -1.97 -5.09
CA GLN A 386 -2.23 -0.78 -4.26
C GLN A 386 -0.82 -0.78 -3.64
N MET A 387 -0.33 -1.94 -3.20
CA MET A 387 1.03 -2.09 -2.71
C MET A 387 2.05 -1.81 -3.82
N ALA A 388 1.82 -2.32 -5.03
CA ALA A 388 2.63 -2.05 -6.22
C ALA A 388 2.71 -0.55 -6.54
N GLN A 389 1.56 0.13 -6.50
CA GLN A 389 1.49 1.58 -6.71
C GLN A 389 2.25 2.36 -5.63
N SER A 390 2.12 1.94 -4.36
CA SER A 390 2.81 2.58 -3.25
C SER A 390 4.33 2.41 -3.36
N PHE A 391 4.81 1.21 -3.71
CA PHE A 391 6.24 1.00 -3.99
C PHE A 391 6.71 1.79 -5.20
N SER A 392 5.93 1.85 -6.28
CA SER A 392 6.28 2.64 -7.48
C SER A 392 6.49 4.12 -7.12
N ASN A 393 5.59 4.69 -6.32
CA ASN A 393 5.71 6.07 -5.83
C ASN A 393 6.94 6.28 -4.93
N VAL A 394 7.27 5.32 -4.06
CA VAL A 394 8.47 5.40 -3.19
C VAL A 394 9.74 5.33 -4.03
N ILE A 395 9.84 4.39 -4.97
CA ILE A 395 10.98 4.24 -5.86
C ILE A 395 11.17 5.50 -6.73
N ALA A 396 10.08 6.07 -7.27
CA ALA A 396 10.14 7.31 -8.03
C ALA A 396 10.67 8.48 -7.18
N LYS A 397 10.25 8.59 -5.91
CA LYS A 397 10.79 9.60 -4.98
C LYS A 397 12.26 9.38 -4.64
N VAL A 398 12.70 8.14 -4.49
CA VAL A 398 14.13 7.82 -4.28
C VAL A 398 14.95 8.19 -5.51
N GLN A 399 14.46 7.89 -6.72
CA GLN A 399 15.15 8.26 -7.96
C GLN A 399 15.26 9.77 -8.11
N SER A 400 14.18 10.52 -7.86
CA SER A 400 14.20 11.99 -7.85
C SER A 400 15.15 12.54 -6.77
N GLY A 401 15.12 11.99 -5.56
CA GLY A 401 15.99 12.43 -4.48
C GLY A 401 17.48 12.16 -4.76
N ALA A 402 17.80 11.04 -5.41
CA ALA A 402 19.15 10.76 -5.87
C ALA A 402 19.60 11.77 -6.95
N ASP A 403 18.72 12.13 -7.88
CA ASP A 403 19.01 13.15 -8.90
C ASP A 403 19.26 14.53 -8.26
N ASP A 404 18.46 14.92 -7.26
CA ASP A 404 18.64 16.18 -6.52
C ASP A 404 19.97 16.22 -5.74
N VAL A 405 20.36 15.10 -5.10
CA VAL A 405 21.66 14.99 -4.41
C VAL A 405 22.81 15.08 -5.39
N ALA A 406 22.73 14.41 -6.55
CA ALA A 406 23.74 14.50 -7.60
C ALA A 406 23.88 15.95 -8.12
N GLY A 407 22.76 16.62 -8.41
CA GLY A 407 22.76 18.03 -8.84
C GLY A 407 23.33 18.98 -7.78
N SER A 408 23.01 18.74 -6.51
CA SER A 408 23.56 19.51 -5.38
C SER A 408 25.06 19.28 -5.20
N ALA A 409 25.53 18.04 -5.39
CA ALA A 409 26.95 17.69 -5.33
C ALA A 409 27.75 18.39 -6.43
N VAL A 410 27.24 18.44 -7.67
CA VAL A 410 27.85 19.19 -8.78
C VAL A 410 27.95 20.68 -8.44
N SER A 411 26.87 21.26 -7.92
CA SER A 411 26.83 22.68 -7.51
C SER A 411 27.82 22.98 -6.38
N LEU A 412 27.97 22.06 -5.43
CA LEU A 412 28.92 22.16 -4.33
C LEU A 412 30.37 22.07 -4.82
N ALA A 413 30.66 21.16 -5.76
CA ALA A 413 31.98 21.04 -6.39
C ALA A 413 32.37 22.30 -7.17
N SER A 414 31.41 22.89 -7.91
CA SER A 414 31.61 24.16 -8.60
C SER A 414 31.89 25.30 -7.62
N SER A 415 31.11 25.40 -6.54
CA SER A 415 31.31 26.39 -5.48
C SER A 415 32.67 26.26 -4.80
N ALA A 416 33.09 25.03 -4.49
CA ALA A 416 34.40 24.73 -3.96
C ALA A 416 35.51 25.20 -4.92
N SER A 417 35.38 24.94 -6.23
CA SER A 417 36.33 25.41 -7.23
C SER A 417 36.44 26.95 -7.27
N MET A 418 35.32 27.67 -7.17
CA MET A 418 35.34 29.15 -7.13
C MET A 418 36.05 29.68 -5.89
N VAL A 419 35.80 29.09 -4.71
CA VAL A 419 36.49 29.49 -3.46
C VAL A 419 37.98 29.15 -3.52
N SER A 420 38.36 28.04 -4.17
CA SER A 420 39.78 27.71 -4.41
C SER A 420 40.48 28.82 -5.20
N ALA A 421 39.91 29.20 -6.34
CA ALA A 421 40.47 30.23 -7.20
C ALA A 421 40.52 31.60 -6.49
N GLY A 422 39.47 31.95 -5.73
CA GLY A 422 39.45 33.17 -4.92
C GLY A 422 40.51 33.18 -3.81
N SER A 423 40.78 32.02 -3.20
CA SER A 423 41.82 31.90 -2.17
C SER A 423 43.23 32.02 -2.77
N GLU A 424 43.46 31.47 -3.97
CA GLU A 424 44.72 31.64 -4.70
C GLU A 424 44.98 33.11 -5.04
N GLN A 425 43.98 33.82 -5.59
CA GLN A 425 44.07 35.26 -5.84
C GLN A 425 44.30 36.07 -4.56
N GLN A 426 43.67 35.69 -3.45
CA GLN A 426 43.87 36.35 -2.15
C GLN A 426 45.30 36.15 -1.63
N SER A 427 45.89 34.97 -1.84
CA SER A 427 47.28 34.67 -1.50
C SER A 427 48.26 35.52 -2.32
N GLU A 428 48.05 35.60 -3.64
CA GLU A 428 48.86 36.46 -4.52
C GLU A 428 48.75 37.94 -4.13
N ALA A 429 47.53 38.42 -3.87
CA ALA A 429 47.30 39.80 -3.43
C ALA A 429 47.99 40.09 -2.08
N ALA A 430 47.97 39.14 -1.14
CA ALA A 430 48.69 39.26 0.11
C ALA A 430 50.21 39.33 -0.09
N SER A 431 50.78 38.49 -0.96
CA SER A 431 52.19 38.54 -1.32
C SER A 431 52.60 39.90 -1.90
N ASN A 432 51.81 40.43 -2.84
CA ASN A 432 52.06 41.75 -3.43
C ASN A 432 51.93 42.89 -2.40
N MET A 433 50.96 42.81 -1.49
CA MET A 433 50.83 43.77 -0.40
C MET A 433 52.02 43.70 0.57
N ALA A 434 52.55 42.51 0.86
CA ALA A 434 53.72 42.36 1.72
C ALA A 434 54.93 43.07 1.11
N ALA A 435 55.19 42.86 -0.19
CA ALA A 435 56.26 43.55 -0.91
C ALA A 435 56.08 45.09 -0.88
N ALA A 436 54.86 45.59 -1.11
CA ALA A 436 54.58 47.02 -1.05
C ALA A 436 54.78 47.62 0.35
N VAL A 437 54.48 46.86 1.42
CA VAL A 437 54.71 47.29 2.80
C VAL A 437 56.19 47.28 3.16
N GLU A 438 56.97 46.32 2.65
CA GLU A 438 58.43 46.33 2.77
C GLU A 438 59.03 47.57 2.11
N GLU A 439 58.65 47.86 0.86
CA GLU A 439 59.11 49.05 0.13
C GLU A 439 58.72 50.35 0.85
N MET A 440 57.48 50.43 1.37
CA MET A 440 57.02 51.56 2.18
C MET A 440 57.85 51.73 3.47
N THR A 441 58.23 50.63 4.12
CA THR A 441 59.04 50.68 5.36
C THR A 441 60.43 51.22 5.06
N VAL A 442 61.06 50.78 3.96
CA VAL A 442 62.34 51.32 3.49
C VAL A 442 62.22 52.82 3.17
N GLY A 443 61.15 53.22 2.46
CA GLY A 443 60.90 54.63 2.14
C GLY A 443 60.72 55.52 3.38
N ILE A 444 60.05 55.04 4.42
CA ILE A 444 59.91 55.76 5.70
C ILE A 444 61.28 56.00 6.35
N GLU A 445 62.16 55.00 6.33
CA GLU A 445 63.51 55.09 6.91
C GLU A 445 64.38 56.10 6.13
N GLU A 446 64.30 56.10 4.80
CA GLU A 446 65.03 57.06 3.95
C GLU A 446 64.56 58.51 4.16
N ILE A 447 63.24 58.73 4.27
CA ILE A 447 62.69 60.07 4.55
C ILE A 447 63.06 60.50 5.98
N ALA A 448 63.06 59.60 6.97
CA ALA A 448 63.47 59.92 8.33
C ALA A 448 64.93 60.34 8.41
N SER A 449 65.82 59.65 7.69
CA SER A 449 67.23 60.03 7.54
C SER A 449 67.39 61.40 6.87
N SER A 450 66.65 61.65 5.79
CA SER A 450 66.66 62.94 5.09
C SER A 450 66.15 64.09 5.96
N ALA A 451 65.09 63.86 6.74
CA ALA A 451 64.55 64.81 7.71
C ALA A 451 65.60 65.16 8.77
N SER A 452 66.24 64.16 9.39
CA SER A 452 67.31 64.36 10.37
C SER A 452 68.48 65.20 9.81
N SER A 453 68.90 64.93 8.58
CA SER A 453 69.93 65.73 7.89
C SER A 453 69.49 67.19 7.68
N ALA A 454 68.25 67.42 7.25
CA ALA A 454 67.69 68.75 7.07
C ALA A 454 67.57 69.54 8.38
N GLU A 455 67.25 68.86 9.49
CA GLU A 455 67.28 69.45 10.84
C GLU A 455 68.67 69.98 11.18
N GLY A 456 69.70 69.15 11.00
CA GLY A 456 71.08 69.49 11.30
C GLY A 456 71.59 70.69 10.49
N ILE A 457 71.34 70.69 9.18
CA ILE A 457 71.74 71.80 8.29
C ILE A 457 71.01 73.10 8.66
N SER A 458 69.72 73.02 8.99
CA SER A 458 68.92 74.19 9.35
C SER A 458 69.33 74.76 10.71
N ALA A 459 69.57 73.90 11.70
CA ALA A 459 70.08 74.31 13.00
C ALA A 459 71.44 75.03 12.88
N GLU A 460 72.35 74.50 12.07
CA GLU A 460 73.65 75.13 11.82
C GLU A 460 73.52 76.46 11.06
N SER A 461 72.61 76.53 10.07
CA SER A 461 72.33 77.78 9.34
C SER A 461 71.78 78.87 10.26
N GLY A 462 70.92 78.51 11.22
CA GLY A 462 70.42 79.41 12.25
C GLY A 462 71.53 79.93 13.17
N ARG A 463 72.47 79.05 13.56
CA ARG A 463 73.66 79.41 14.35
C ARG A 463 74.57 80.38 13.60
N LEU A 464 74.93 80.07 12.36
CA LEU A 464 75.77 80.94 11.51
C LEU A 464 75.14 82.31 11.25
N SER A 465 73.82 82.35 11.06
CA SER A 465 73.09 83.63 10.87
C SER A 465 73.09 84.47 12.15
N SER A 466 72.97 83.84 13.32
CA SER A 466 73.12 84.52 14.61
C SER A 466 74.52 85.12 14.79
N ASP A 467 75.56 84.34 14.48
CA ASP A 467 76.95 84.79 14.55
C ASP A 467 77.20 85.95 13.56
N GLY A 468 76.69 85.82 12.33
CA GLY A 468 76.76 86.86 11.29
C GLY A 468 76.07 88.16 11.71
N GLY A 469 74.87 88.06 12.30
CA GLY A 469 74.16 89.22 12.85
C GLY A 469 74.97 89.96 13.92
N ALA A 470 75.65 89.22 14.81
CA ALA A 470 76.52 89.82 15.84
C ALA A 470 77.76 90.52 15.26
N VAL A 471 78.32 90.02 14.15
CA VAL A 471 79.41 90.69 13.42
C VAL A 471 78.93 91.99 12.76
N VAL A 472 77.75 91.95 12.15
CA VAL A 472 77.15 93.14 11.52
C VAL A 472 76.84 94.23 12.54
N ALA A 473 76.28 93.86 13.70
CA ALA A 473 76.01 94.81 14.79
C ALA A 473 77.27 95.55 15.26
N ARG A 474 78.39 94.82 15.44
CA ARG A 474 79.69 95.44 15.78
C ARG A 474 80.22 96.35 14.66
N THR A 475 79.98 96.00 13.40
CA THR A 475 80.38 96.85 12.26
C THR A 475 79.63 98.19 12.27
N VAL A 476 78.34 98.19 12.61
CA VAL A 476 77.55 99.41 12.76
C VAL A 476 78.11 100.33 13.85
N GLU A 477 78.42 99.76 15.03
CA GLU A 477 79.01 100.51 16.16
C GLU A 477 80.34 101.17 15.76
N GLU A 478 81.23 100.45 15.08
CA GLU A 478 82.50 101.02 14.61
C GLU A 478 82.31 102.10 13.54
N MET A 479 81.35 101.95 12.63
CA MET A 479 81.00 102.99 11.65
C MET A 479 80.52 104.27 12.35
N GLU A 480 79.67 104.17 13.37
CA GLU A 480 79.23 105.34 14.14
C GLU A 480 80.40 106.04 14.83
N ARG A 481 81.36 105.28 15.39
CA ARG A 481 82.59 105.83 15.96
C ARG A 481 83.46 106.57 14.92
N ILE A 482 83.57 106.04 13.70
CA ILE A 482 84.26 106.72 12.60
C ILE A 482 83.56 108.04 12.27
N ALA A 483 82.23 108.07 12.18
CA ALA A 483 81.49 109.29 11.89
C ALA A 483 81.72 110.39 12.92
N VAL A 484 81.84 110.03 14.21
CA VAL A 484 82.18 110.96 15.29
C VAL A 484 83.60 111.51 15.11
N SER A 485 84.59 110.65 14.85
CA SER A 485 85.99 111.06 14.67
C SER A 485 86.19 111.98 13.45
N VAL A 486 85.47 111.73 12.35
CA VAL A 486 85.51 112.60 11.16
C VAL A 486 84.87 113.97 11.44
N ARG A 487 83.78 114.02 12.21
CA ARG A 487 83.16 115.30 12.63
C ARG A 487 84.09 116.14 13.50
N GLU A 488 84.76 115.50 14.45
CA GLU A 488 85.75 116.16 15.30
C GLU A 488 86.92 116.72 14.47
N SER A 489 87.43 115.93 13.52
CA SER A 489 88.48 116.37 12.59
C SER A 489 88.05 117.57 11.75
N ALA A 490 86.79 117.61 11.29
CA ALA A 490 86.25 118.73 10.53
C ALA A 490 86.21 120.02 11.36
N SER A 491 85.85 119.92 12.65
CA SER A 491 85.85 121.05 13.58
C SER A 491 87.25 121.65 13.76
N VAL A 492 88.27 120.81 13.94
CA VAL A 492 89.66 121.28 14.12
C VAL A 492 90.18 121.99 12.87
N ILE A 493 89.81 121.52 11.68
CA ILE A 493 90.20 122.17 10.41
C ILE A 493 89.45 123.50 10.21
N GLN A 494 88.18 123.57 10.61
CA GLN A 494 87.39 124.81 10.58
C GLN A 494 88.06 125.90 11.45
N ASP A 495 88.48 125.54 12.66
CA ASP A 495 89.19 126.46 13.57
C ASP A 495 90.50 126.98 12.94
N LEU A 496 91.24 126.14 12.21
CA LEU A 496 92.45 126.54 11.48
C LEU A 496 92.13 127.53 10.35
N GLY A 497 90.99 127.37 9.67
CA GLY A 497 90.49 128.31 8.65
C GLY A 497 90.22 129.70 9.24
N ASP A 498 89.52 129.74 10.38
CA ASP A 498 89.23 130.98 11.12
C ASP A 498 90.50 131.67 11.61
N GLN A 499 91.46 130.89 12.12
CA GLN A 499 92.74 131.41 12.61
C GLN A 499 93.59 131.97 11.46
N SER A 500 93.54 131.35 10.29
CA SER A 500 94.17 131.85 9.06
C SER A 500 93.55 133.17 8.59
N ALA A 501 92.23 133.33 8.69
CA ALA A 501 91.55 134.59 8.38
C ALA A 501 92.04 135.75 9.25
N ARG A 502 92.25 135.50 10.56
CA ARG A 502 92.82 136.51 11.47
C ARG A 502 94.25 136.90 11.08
N ILE A 503 95.07 135.95 10.66
CA ILE A 503 96.43 136.22 10.18
C ILE A 503 96.38 137.11 8.93
N SER A 504 95.46 136.86 7.99
CA SER A 504 95.28 137.68 6.78
C SER A 504 95.06 139.16 7.12
N THR A 505 94.19 139.45 8.09
CA THR A 505 93.90 140.82 8.54
C THR A 505 95.14 141.52 9.11
N ILE A 506 95.92 140.83 9.94
CA ILE A 506 97.16 141.36 10.53
C ILE A 506 98.19 141.67 9.44
N VAL A 507 98.37 140.75 8.50
CA VAL A 507 99.34 140.88 7.40
C VAL A 507 99.00 142.07 6.50
N ASN A 508 97.71 142.32 6.22
CA ASN A 508 97.26 143.50 5.49
C ASN A 508 97.57 144.81 6.23
N SER A 509 97.34 144.88 7.55
CA SER A 509 97.76 146.07 8.33
C SER A 509 99.27 146.27 8.32
N ILE A 510 100.08 145.21 8.37
CA ILE A 510 101.54 145.34 8.27
C ILE A 510 101.93 145.89 6.90
N LYS A 511 101.26 145.45 5.82
CA LYS A 511 101.48 145.98 4.47
C LYS A 511 101.17 147.49 4.40
N GLU A 512 100.04 147.92 4.95
CA GLU A 512 99.69 149.35 5.01
C GLU A 512 100.72 150.17 5.79
N ILE A 513 101.19 149.65 6.94
CA ILE A 513 102.24 150.30 7.73
C ILE A 513 103.53 150.40 6.92
N ALA A 514 103.91 149.33 6.21
CA ALA A 514 105.09 149.33 5.36
C ALA A 514 104.97 150.38 4.24
N ASP A 515 103.84 150.44 3.54
CA ASP A 515 103.61 151.43 2.48
C ASP A 515 103.63 152.87 3.01
N GLN A 516 103.03 153.13 4.17
CA GLN A 516 103.13 154.43 4.86
C GLN A 516 104.56 154.78 5.24
N THR A 517 105.31 153.80 5.77
CA THR A 517 106.70 153.97 6.19
C THR A 517 107.59 154.29 4.98
N ASN A 518 107.33 153.65 3.83
CA ASN A 518 108.02 153.92 2.56
C ASN A 518 107.83 155.39 2.11
N LEU A 519 106.61 155.91 2.25
CA LEU A 519 106.23 157.27 1.89
C LEU A 519 106.84 158.34 2.83
N LEU A 520 106.82 158.07 4.13
CA LEU A 520 107.47 158.90 5.15
C LEU A 520 108.98 158.99 4.92
N ALA A 521 109.60 157.85 4.63
CA ALA A 521 111.01 157.75 4.32
C ALA A 521 111.39 158.53 3.05
N LEU A 522 110.57 158.47 2.00
CA LEU A 522 110.79 159.25 0.78
C LEU A 522 110.74 160.77 1.06
N ASN A 523 109.74 161.24 1.81
CA ASN A 523 109.62 162.66 2.17
C ASN A 523 110.81 163.13 3.02
N ALA A 524 111.29 162.30 3.95
CA ALA A 524 112.48 162.60 4.75
C ALA A 524 113.76 162.67 3.90
N ALA A 525 113.89 161.81 2.89
CA ALA A 525 115.03 161.81 1.97
C ALA A 525 115.06 163.08 1.10
N ILE A 526 113.88 163.55 0.66
CA ILE A 526 113.74 164.79 -0.12
C ILE A 526 114.16 166.01 0.70
N GLU A 527 113.67 166.14 1.93
CA GLU A 527 113.94 167.33 2.74
C GLU A 527 115.40 167.40 3.23
N ALA A 528 116.03 166.23 3.43
CA ALA A 528 117.45 166.14 3.74
C ALA A 528 118.36 166.64 2.60
N ALA A 529 117.97 166.45 1.33
CA ALA A 529 118.70 166.98 0.18
C ALA A 529 118.63 168.51 0.09
N ARG A 530 117.58 169.12 0.67
CA ARG A 530 117.31 170.56 0.61
C ARG A 530 118.17 171.40 1.56
N ALA A 531 118.64 170.79 2.66
CA ALA A 531 119.47 171.45 3.68
C ALA A 531 120.97 171.56 3.33
N GLY A 532 121.39 171.14 2.12
CA GLY A 532 122.78 171.27 1.65
C GLY A 532 123.80 170.53 2.53
N GLU A 533 124.98 171.14 2.75
CA GLU A 533 126.08 170.56 3.55
C GLU A 533 125.66 170.19 5.00
N ALA A 534 124.59 170.78 5.55
CA ALA A 534 124.05 170.43 6.87
C ALA A 534 123.14 169.18 6.86
N GLY A 535 122.62 168.73 5.70
CA GLY A 535 121.58 167.70 5.57
C GLY A 535 122.05 166.29 5.19
N ARG A 536 123.34 166.11 4.84
CA ARG A 536 123.86 164.87 4.25
C ARG A 536 123.69 163.62 5.11
N GLY A 537 123.72 163.76 6.44
CA GLY A 537 123.51 162.66 7.38
C GLY A 537 122.06 162.15 7.43
N PHE A 538 121.07 163.01 7.21
CA PHE A 538 119.65 162.63 7.28
C PHE A 538 119.17 161.87 6.02
N ALA A 539 119.72 162.19 4.84
CA ALA A 539 119.31 161.56 3.59
C ALA A 539 119.62 160.05 3.55
N VAL A 540 120.76 159.66 4.12
CA VAL A 540 121.19 158.25 4.16
C VAL A 540 120.25 157.40 5.01
N VAL A 541 119.81 157.91 6.17
CA VAL A 541 118.89 157.19 7.07
C VAL A 541 117.52 157.03 6.43
N ALA A 542 117.03 158.07 5.76
CA ALA A 542 115.72 158.05 5.10
C ALA A 542 115.68 157.02 3.96
N ASP A 543 116.71 156.94 3.13
CA ASP A 543 116.74 155.96 2.03
C ASP A 543 116.85 154.50 2.52
N GLU A 544 117.46 154.28 3.70
CA GLU A 544 117.53 152.96 4.32
C GLU A 544 116.19 152.51 4.92
N VAL A 545 115.42 153.44 5.52
CA VAL A 545 114.05 153.17 5.99
C VAL A 545 113.13 152.84 4.81
N ARG A 546 113.33 153.51 3.66
CA ARG A 546 112.58 153.26 2.42
C ARG A 546 112.75 151.83 1.91
N LYS A 547 114.02 151.38 1.81
CA LYS A 547 114.33 149.99 1.42
C LYS A 547 113.76 148.95 2.40
N LEU A 548 113.77 149.25 3.69
CA LEU A 548 113.21 148.34 4.70
C LEU A 548 111.70 148.20 4.56
N ALA A 549 111.00 149.31 4.31
CA ALA A 549 109.57 149.33 4.06
C ALA A 549 109.17 148.55 2.79
N GLU A 550 109.90 148.73 1.67
CA GLU A 550 109.68 147.95 0.45
C GLU A 550 109.88 146.43 0.67
N ARG A 551 110.89 146.03 1.46
CA ARG A 551 111.08 144.60 1.82
C ARG A 551 109.94 144.07 2.68
N THR A 552 109.43 144.85 3.64
CA THR A 552 108.30 144.45 4.48
C THR A 552 107.03 144.28 3.67
N ALA A 553 106.71 145.22 2.77
CA ALA A 553 105.53 145.15 1.90
C ALA A 553 105.55 143.89 1.01
N LYS A 554 106.72 143.56 0.44
CA LYS A 554 106.89 142.35 -0.36
C LYS A 554 106.71 141.07 0.47
N ALA A 555 107.28 141.02 1.67
CA ALA A 555 107.11 139.87 2.57
C ALA A 555 105.65 139.66 2.99
N THR A 556 104.88 140.74 3.23
CA THR A 556 103.45 140.65 3.52
C THR A 556 102.62 140.15 2.35
N ASP A 557 102.99 140.46 1.11
CA ASP A 557 102.30 139.90 -0.08
C ASP A 557 102.53 138.38 -0.20
N GLU A 558 103.75 137.92 0.05
CA GLU A 558 104.06 136.48 0.08
C GLU A 558 103.26 135.75 1.18
N ILE A 559 103.16 136.33 2.38
CA ILE A 559 102.35 135.76 3.47
C ILE A 559 100.86 135.76 3.12
N THR A 560 100.36 136.83 2.49
CA THR A 560 98.96 136.89 2.02
C THR A 560 98.64 135.76 1.05
N GLY A 561 99.56 135.47 0.12
CA GLY A 561 99.46 134.33 -0.78
C GLY A 561 99.39 132.99 -0.05
N MET A 562 100.25 132.77 0.96
CA MET A 562 100.26 131.56 1.78
C MET A 562 98.97 131.39 2.59
N VAL A 563 98.49 132.45 3.25
CA VAL A 563 97.26 132.42 4.05
C VAL A 563 96.04 132.12 3.16
N THR A 564 95.98 132.71 1.97
CA THR A 564 94.91 132.43 0.99
C THR A 564 94.93 130.98 0.50
N ALA A 565 96.12 130.36 0.43
CA ALA A 565 96.25 128.94 0.11
C ALA A 565 95.77 128.04 1.28
N ILE A 566 96.09 128.40 2.53
CA ILE A 566 95.64 127.67 3.72
C ILE A 566 94.11 127.74 3.86
N GLN A 567 93.49 128.91 3.67
CA GLN A 567 92.03 129.05 3.70
C GLN A 567 91.35 128.15 2.66
N ARG A 568 91.79 128.21 1.40
CA ARG A 568 91.25 127.30 0.36
C ARG A 568 91.47 125.82 0.67
N GLY A 569 92.60 125.48 1.31
CA GLY A 569 92.90 124.11 1.73
C GLY A 569 92.00 123.62 2.86
N THR A 570 91.74 124.46 3.85
CA THR A 570 90.87 124.16 5.01
C THR A 570 89.40 124.05 4.60
N ASP A 571 88.88 124.97 3.79
CA ASP A 571 87.51 124.90 3.25
C ASP A 571 87.25 123.57 2.51
N ARG A 572 88.18 123.18 1.63
CA ARG A 572 88.08 121.92 0.87
C ARG A 572 88.14 120.68 1.79
N ALA A 573 88.96 120.73 2.84
CA ALA A 573 89.08 119.63 3.77
C ALA A 573 87.81 119.46 4.62
N VAL A 574 87.17 120.54 5.05
CA VAL A 574 85.87 120.50 5.76
C VAL A 574 84.78 119.92 4.86
N GLU A 575 84.68 120.37 3.60
CA GLU A 575 83.72 119.82 2.61
C GLU A 575 83.92 118.31 2.41
N THR A 576 85.17 117.88 2.26
CA THR A 576 85.51 116.45 2.09
C THR A 576 85.15 115.62 3.32
N MET A 577 85.38 116.16 4.53
CA MET A 577 85.05 115.48 5.78
C MET A 577 83.53 115.39 6.00
N GLN A 578 82.77 116.44 5.67
CA GLN A 578 81.30 116.39 5.67
C GLN A 578 80.77 115.32 4.71
N GLY A 579 81.33 115.24 3.49
CA GLY A 579 81.04 114.15 2.56
C GLY A 579 81.45 112.75 3.10
N GLY A 580 82.50 112.68 3.92
CA GLY A 580 82.90 111.47 4.64
C GLY A 580 81.84 111.00 5.65
N VAL A 581 81.26 111.91 6.43
CA VAL A 581 80.20 111.60 7.40
C VAL A 581 78.96 111.03 6.71
N VAL A 582 78.56 111.60 5.57
CA VAL A 582 77.41 111.10 4.79
C VAL A 582 77.64 109.67 4.33
N ARG A 583 78.82 109.36 3.77
CA ARG A 583 79.15 108.00 3.31
C ARG A 583 79.19 106.97 4.44
N VAL A 584 79.64 107.35 5.63
CA VAL A 584 79.61 106.46 6.80
C VAL A 584 78.17 106.20 7.24
N GLN A 585 77.30 107.22 7.21
CA GLN A 585 75.88 107.05 7.53
C GLN A 585 75.17 106.12 6.55
N GLU A 586 75.49 106.20 5.25
CA GLU A 586 75.02 105.24 4.23
C GLU A 586 75.52 103.82 4.54
N GLY A 587 76.78 103.68 4.97
CA GLY A 587 77.36 102.41 5.41
C GLY A 587 76.63 101.79 6.60
N VAL A 588 76.22 102.60 7.58
CA VAL A 588 75.40 102.15 8.73
C VAL A 588 74.05 101.60 8.26
N VAL A 589 73.37 102.28 7.33
CA VAL A 589 72.07 101.81 6.79
C VAL A 589 72.23 100.47 6.07
N LEU A 590 73.23 100.32 5.21
CA LEU A 590 73.50 99.07 4.49
C LEU A 590 73.86 97.92 5.44
N ALA A 591 74.67 98.19 6.46
CA ALA A 591 74.98 97.19 7.48
C ALA A 591 73.73 96.82 8.29
N GLY A 592 72.88 97.78 8.66
CA GLY A 592 71.58 97.49 9.30
C GLY A 592 70.68 96.58 8.46
N GLN A 593 70.63 96.80 7.14
CA GLN A 593 69.90 95.91 6.21
C GLN A 593 70.49 94.50 6.18
N ALA A 594 71.82 94.36 6.17
CA ALA A 594 72.47 93.06 6.24
C ALA A 594 72.14 92.33 7.56
N GLY A 595 72.08 93.06 8.68
CA GLY A 595 71.66 92.53 9.98
C GLY A 595 70.23 92.00 9.96
N HIS A 596 69.30 92.76 9.37
CA HIS A 596 67.92 92.32 9.18
C HIS A 596 67.82 91.05 8.33
N SER A 597 68.59 90.94 7.25
CA SER A 597 68.66 89.72 6.44
C SER A 597 69.16 88.50 7.25
N MET A 598 70.13 88.69 8.15
CA MET A 598 70.59 87.61 9.04
C MET A 598 69.50 87.15 10.01
N ASP A 599 68.71 88.09 10.55
CA ASP A 599 67.56 87.75 11.40
C ASP A 599 66.50 86.94 10.65
N GLN A 600 66.20 87.31 9.39
CA GLN A 600 65.27 86.59 8.53
C GLN A 600 65.75 85.16 8.22
N ILE A 601 67.04 84.95 7.96
CA ILE A 601 67.60 83.61 7.74
C ILE A 601 67.50 82.77 9.03
N ARG A 602 67.78 83.37 10.20
CA ARG A 602 67.64 82.67 11.49
C ARG A 602 66.18 82.24 11.73
N GLU A 603 65.22 83.11 11.43
CA GLU A 603 63.80 82.77 11.56
C GLU A 603 63.40 81.66 10.58
N GLY A 604 63.81 81.76 9.32
CA GLY A 604 63.56 80.71 8.31
C GLY A 604 64.15 79.36 8.72
N ALA A 605 65.39 79.33 9.22
CA ALA A 605 66.01 78.14 9.77
C ALA A 605 65.22 77.52 10.93
N SER A 606 64.71 78.36 11.86
CA SER A 606 63.85 77.90 12.96
C SER A 606 62.52 77.30 12.49
N GLN A 607 61.94 77.84 11.40
CA GLN A 607 60.72 77.29 10.81
C GLN A 607 60.97 75.92 10.18
N VAL A 608 62.10 75.73 9.49
CA VAL A 608 62.47 74.43 8.91
C VAL A 608 62.69 73.38 10.00
N VAL A 609 63.40 73.70 11.09
CA VAL A 609 63.58 72.78 12.22
C VAL A 609 62.23 72.32 12.80
N ARG A 610 61.25 73.24 12.95
CA ARG A 610 59.90 72.89 13.39
C ARG A 610 59.19 71.96 12.41
N ALA A 611 59.21 72.28 11.12
CA ALA A 611 58.58 71.44 10.09
C ALA A 611 59.19 70.03 10.04
N VAL A 612 60.51 69.92 10.21
CA VAL A 612 61.22 68.64 10.24
C VAL A 612 60.87 67.81 11.49
N THR A 613 60.64 68.47 12.63
CA THR A 613 60.15 67.81 13.85
C THR A 613 58.78 67.18 13.62
N ASP A 614 57.86 67.90 12.98
CA ASP A 614 56.50 67.42 12.65
C ASP A 614 56.56 66.24 11.66
N ILE A 615 57.40 66.34 10.62
CA ILE A 615 57.65 65.24 9.67
C ILE A 615 58.16 63.99 10.41
N SER A 616 59.11 64.15 11.33
CA SER A 616 59.66 63.04 12.11
C SER A 616 58.60 62.36 12.99
N GLN A 617 57.63 63.11 13.51
CA GLN A 617 56.50 62.53 14.23
C GLN A 617 55.58 61.74 13.29
N ALA A 618 55.20 62.31 12.15
CA ALA A 618 54.34 61.65 11.16
C ALA A 618 54.97 60.34 10.65
N LEU A 619 56.29 60.31 10.44
CA LEU A 619 57.01 59.11 10.02
C LEU A 619 57.00 57.99 11.08
N ARG A 620 57.07 58.33 12.38
CA ARG A 620 56.93 57.34 13.46
C ARG A 620 55.55 56.71 13.50
N GLU A 621 54.51 57.53 13.31
CA GLU A 621 53.13 57.06 13.22
C GLU A 621 52.94 56.16 11.99
N GLN A 622 53.49 56.58 10.84
CA GLN A 622 53.44 55.80 9.60
C GLN A 622 54.18 54.46 9.73
N GLY A 623 55.35 54.42 10.38
CA GLY A 623 56.09 53.17 10.63
C GLY A 623 55.30 52.17 11.51
N THR A 624 54.56 52.69 12.50
CA THR A 624 53.66 51.86 13.32
C THR A 624 52.50 51.31 12.48
N ALA A 625 51.88 52.16 11.66
CA ALA A 625 50.79 51.75 10.76
C ALA A 625 51.26 50.71 9.73
N SER A 626 52.45 50.86 9.14
CA SER A 626 53.05 49.89 8.22
C SER A 626 53.23 48.52 8.87
N THR A 627 53.69 48.48 10.13
CA THR A 627 53.83 47.23 10.89
C THR A 627 52.47 46.56 11.14
N ASP A 628 51.42 47.32 11.38
CA ASP A 628 50.05 46.79 11.52
C ASP A 628 49.49 46.27 10.21
N ILE A 629 49.77 46.94 9.08
CA ILE A 629 49.39 46.46 7.75
C ILE A 629 50.10 45.14 7.45
N ALA A 630 51.41 45.04 7.70
CA ALA A 630 52.17 43.79 7.52
C ALA A 630 51.54 42.60 8.28
N ARG A 631 51.17 42.80 9.55
CA ARG A 631 50.50 41.78 10.36
C ARG A 631 49.14 41.37 9.79
N ASN A 632 48.37 42.32 9.27
CA ASN A 632 47.08 42.03 8.63
C ASN A 632 47.25 41.27 7.31
N VAL A 633 48.25 41.62 6.50
CA VAL A 633 48.58 40.92 5.25
C VAL A 633 48.98 39.48 5.53
N GLU A 634 49.82 39.24 6.54
CA GLU A 634 50.20 37.88 6.95
C GLU A 634 48.98 37.06 7.43
N ARG A 635 48.04 37.68 8.14
CA ARG A 635 46.77 37.04 8.53
C ARG A 635 45.91 36.68 7.32
N ILE A 636 45.84 37.56 6.31
CA ILE A 636 45.12 37.30 5.05
C ILE A 636 45.71 36.10 4.32
N ALA A 637 47.04 36.01 4.21
CA ALA A 637 47.72 34.87 3.59
C ALA A 637 47.39 33.55 4.29
N ARG A 638 47.45 33.52 5.64
CA ARG A 638 47.04 32.34 6.42
C ARG A 638 45.59 31.95 6.21
N MET A 639 44.68 32.91 6.12
CA MET A 639 43.25 32.63 5.85
C MET A 639 43.05 32.02 4.46
N ALA A 640 43.79 32.50 3.45
CA ALA A 640 43.76 31.93 2.10
C ALA A 640 44.25 30.47 2.07
N GLU A 641 45.31 30.14 2.81
CA GLU A 641 45.77 28.75 2.96
C GLU A 641 44.73 27.86 3.65
N GLN A 642 44.12 28.35 4.74
CA GLN A 642 43.07 27.63 5.47
C GLN A 642 41.85 27.36 4.59
N ASN A 643 41.39 28.36 3.84
CA ASN A 643 40.30 28.20 2.88
C ASN A 643 40.65 27.16 1.81
N SER A 644 41.87 27.20 1.27
CA SER A 644 42.34 26.23 0.27
C SER A 644 42.37 24.79 0.81
N SER A 645 42.62 24.61 2.11
CA SER A 645 42.48 23.29 2.75
C SER A 645 41.02 22.87 2.88
N ALA A 646 40.16 23.72 3.42
CA ALA A 646 38.73 23.42 3.63
C ALA A 646 37.98 23.14 2.31
N VAL A 647 38.38 23.83 1.24
CA VAL A 647 37.85 23.61 -0.11
C VAL A 647 38.21 22.23 -0.65
N ARG A 648 39.42 21.72 -0.39
CA ARG A 648 39.80 20.35 -0.80
C ARG A 648 38.91 19.30 -0.15
N ASP A 649 38.61 19.45 1.13
CA ASP A 649 37.72 18.54 1.86
C ASP A 649 36.27 18.64 1.35
N THR A 650 35.81 19.85 1.06
CA THR A 650 34.47 20.10 0.48
C THR A 650 34.33 19.46 -0.89
N ALA A 651 35.34 19.61 -1.76
CA ALA A 651 35.36 18.97 -3.07
C ALA A 651 35.39 17.44 -2.97
N GLY A 652 36.11 16.87 -2.01
CA GLY A 652 36.10 15.44 -1.73
C GLY A 652 34.73 14.94 -1.27
N THR A 653 34.05 15.70 -0.42
CA THR A 653 32.70 15.38 0.07
C THR A 653 31.67 15.45 -1.06
N ALA A 654 31.77 16.45 -1.94
CA ALA A 654 30.91 16.57 -3.12
C ALA A 654 31.02 15.33 -4.03
N ARG A 655 32.25 14.87 -4.34
CA ARG A 655 32.45 13.63 -5.13
C ARG A 655 31.84 12.40 -4.44
N ARG A 656 31.94 12.32 -3.11
CA ARG A 656 31.35 11.22 -2.35
C ARG A 656 29.82 11.24 -2.41
N LEU A 657 29.19 12.42 -2.35
CA LEU A 657 27.74 12.56 -2.50
C LEU A 657 27.27 12.16 -3.90
N GLU A 658 28.03 12.52 -4.94
CA GLU A 658 27.77 12.10 -6.32
C GLU A 658 27.83 10.56 -6.46
N ASP A 659 28.85 9.92 -5.90
CA ASP A 659 28.99 8.45 -5.90
C ASP A 659 27.85 7.76 -5.14
N LEU A 660 27.46 8.25 -3.96
CA LEU A 660 26.29 7.73 -3.23
C LEU A 660 24.99 7.88 -4.02
N ALA A 661 24.79 9.01 -4.70
CA ALA A 661 23.61 9.22 -5.55
C ALA A 661 23.58 8.24 -6.74
N GLN A 662 24.74 7.96 -7.35
CA GLN A 662 24.85 6.96 -8.41
C GLN A 662 24.57 5.54 -7.90
N GLN A 663 25.09 5.18 -6.72
CA GLN A 663 24.81 3.89 -6.08
C GLN A 663 23.31 3.73 -5.76
N LEU A 664 22.68 4.77 -5.20
CA LEU A 664 21.23 4.77 -4.95
C LEU A 664 20.43 4.60 -6.23
N ARG A 665 20.82 5.29 -7.32
CA ARG A 665 20.23 5.09 -8.65
C ARG A 665 20.38 3.64 -9.13
N ALA A 666 21.56 3.05 -8.98
CA ALA A 666 21.84 1.69 -9.42
C ALA A 666 20.99 0.67 -8.65
N GLU A 667 20.88 0.81 -7.32
CA GLU A 667 20.07 -0.08 -6.47
C GLU A 667 18.58 -0.05 -6.84
N VAL A 668 18.04 1.14 -7.18
CA VAL A 668 16.63 1.23 -7.58
C VAL A 668 16.38 0.97 -9.07
N SER A 669 17.43 0.91 -9.90
CA SER A 669 17.31 0.77 -11.36
C SER A 669 16.72 -0.57 -11.82
N HIS A 670 16.79 -1.61 -10.98
CA HIS A 670 16.19 -2.90 -11.28
C HIS A 670 14.65 -2.85 -11.23
N PHE A 671 14.08 -1.90 -10.46
CA PHE A 671 12.64 -1.73 -10.38
C PHE A 671 12.10 -1.03 -11.64
N ARG A 672 11.15 -1.69 -12.31
CA ARG A 672 10.44 -1.12 -13.46
C ARG A 672 9.16 -0.46 -12.96
N ILE A 673 9.19 0.87 -12.86
CA ILE A 673 8.08 1.71 -12.39
C ILE A 673 7.28 2.36 -13.51
#